data_AF-A0A6A6KLI3-F1
#
_entry.id   AF-A0A6A6KLI3-F1
#
_cell.length_a   1.000
_cell.length_b   1.000
_cell.length_c   1.000
_cell.angle_alpha   90.00
_cell.angle_beta   90.00
_cell.angle_gamma   90.00
#
_symmetry.space_group_name_H-M   'P 1'
#
loop_
_entity.id
_entity.type
_entity.pdbx_description
1 polymer ?
#
loop_
_entity_poly.entity_id
_entity_poly.type
_entity_poly.pdbx_seq_one_letter_code
_entity_poly.pdbx_strand_id
1 'polypeptide(L)'
;MGQGTVGMEIMCQMQAQLHAIFVPIGGGELIAGIAAYVKGLILSKDHWGEPSDANAMALSLHHGERVMLDQVGSFADGVAVKVVGEETFRLCKELIDGVVLVSRDAICASIKDMFEEKRSILELAGALALAGAEAYCKYYDLKGKNVVAITSGANMNFDKQAARTEDTVRKESLVFFFASFSLREPNGGSTCNAVAGTSSPPSPPIQIDSKTFPGSHKTSIKPFINAALSKSAAEFPPLPTPSPARPLPASSSNVSTAAKKFPPVLSSTRPVAPKLSERLGVKVLLKREDLQPVFSFKLRGAYNMMAKLPKEQLEKGVICSSAGNHAQGVALAAKKLGCNAVIAMPVTTPEIKWQSVKRLGATVELVGDSYDEAQAYAKKRANEESRTFIPPFDHPDVIMGQGTVGMEIMRQMQSPVHAIFVPVGVVKIIGVEPCDANAMALSLHHGERVMLDQVGGFADGVAVKEVGEETFRLCKELIDGVVLVSRDAICASIKDMFEEKRSILEPAGALALAGAEAYCKYYNLKGKNVVAITSGANMNFDKLRVVTELANVGRQQEAVLATVMPEEPGMFKRFCELVGPMNITEFKYRCNSEKEAVVLYSVGLHTVSEIKALQQRMESSQLRTCNLTSSDLVKDHLRYLMGGRLKVANEILCRFVFPERPGALMKFLDTFSPRWNISLFHYRGQGETGANVLVGIQVPENEMDEFHSRAKNVGYDYVLVTDDNNYQLLMH
;
A
#
# COMPACT_ATOMS: atom_id res chain seq x y z
N MET A 1 -1.92 36.72 15.70
CA MET A 1 -1.34 35.36 15.72
C MET A 1 -2.15 34.49 14.78
N GLY A 2 -1.72 34.37 13.53
CA GLY A 2 -2.27 33.40 12.55
C GLY A 2 -1.33 32.19 12.48
N GLN A 3 -0.92 31.80 11.28
CA GLN A 3 0.01 30.68 11.01
C GLN A 3 1.29 30.66 11.88
N GLY A 4 1.73 31.81 12.40
CA GLY A 4 2.82 31.92 13.37
C GLY A 4 2.62 31.16 14.69
N THR A 5 1.42 30.65 15.00
CA THR A 5 1.22 29.70 16.11
C THR A 5 2.04 28.42 15.92
N VAL A 6 2.32 28.00 14.67
CA VAL A 6 3.20 26.86 14.40
C VAL A 6 4.64 27.17 14.81
N GLY A 7 5.09 28.42 14.63
CA GLY A 7 6.38 28.90 15.15
C GLY A 7 6.44 28.87 16.68
N MET A 8 5.34 29.24 17.36
CA MET A 8 5.20 29.13 18.81
C MET A 8 5.25 27.66 19.27
N GLU A 9 4.56 26.75 18.59
CA GLU A 9 4.58 25.32 18.93
C GLU A 9 5.98 24.71 18.79
N ILE A 10 6.71 25.04 17.71
CA ILE A 10 8.11 24.63 17.52
C ILE A 10 8.98 25.15 18.68
N MET A 11 8.90 26.45 19.00
CA MET A 11 9.71 27.06 20.06
C MET A 11 9.35 26.52 21.47
N CYS A 12 8.11 26.12 21.71
CA CYS A 12 7.70 25.49 22.97
C CYS A 12 8.13 24.01 23.07
N GLN A 13 8.23 23.29 21.95
CA GLN A 13 8.64 21.88 21.92
C GLN A 13 10.16 21.69 21.93
N MET A 14 10.92 22.67 21.41
CA MET A 14 12.38 22.57 21.26
C MET A 14 13.14 23.15 22.45
N GLN A 15 13.72 22.27 23.27
CA GLN A 15 14.60 22.64 24.40
C GLN A 15 16.07 22.88 24.00
N ALA A 16 16.40 22.83 22.70
CA ALA A 16 17.77 22.89 22.19
C ALA A 16 17.89 23.89 21.03
N GLN A 17 19.10 24.41 20.81
CA GLN A 17 19.35 25.43 19.78
C GLN A 17 18.96 24.92 18.39
N LEU A 18 17.99 25.61 17.79
CA LEU A 18 17.48 25.37 16.45
C LEU A 18 18.41 26.00 15.40
N HIS A 19 18.78 25.23 14.38
CA HIS A 19 19.67 25.70 13.31
C HIS A 19 18.88 26.26 12.12
N ALA A 20 17.85 25.55 11.68
CA ALA A 20 16.97 25.95 10.57
C ALA A 20 15.56 25.35 10.67
N ILE A 21 14.58 26.10 10.18
CA ILE A 21 13.20 25.65 9.94
C ILE A 21 12.95 25.63 8.43
N PHE A 22 12.41 24.53 7.93
CA PHE A 22 11.93 24.35 6.56
C PHE A 22 10.40 24.31 6.52
N VAL A 23 9.83 25.08 5.59
CA VAL A 23 8.38 25.22 5.38
C VAL A 23 8.11 25.19 3.87
N PRO A 24 7.01 24.58 3.42
CA PRO A 24 6.65 24.61 2.00
C PRO A 24 6.18 26.01 1.59
N ILE A 25 6.67 26.48 0.43
CA ILE A 25 6.24 27.74 -0.19
C ILE A 25 5.27 27.45 -1.32
N GLY A 26 4.13 28.15 -1.26
CA GLY A 26 3.29 28.50 -2.41
C GLY A 26 2.94 29.99 -2.33
N GLY A 27 1.76 30.34 -1.81
CA GLY A 27 1.33 31.74 -1.64
C GLY A 27 2.11 32.57 -0.61
N GLY A 28 2.95 31.93 0.22
CA GLY A 28 3.82 32.58 1.20
C GLY A 28 3.24 32.79 2.60
N GLU A 29 2.00 32.36 2.88
CA GLU A 29 1.31 32.67 4.14
C GLU A 29 1.91 31.96 5.38
N LEU A 30 2.18 30.65 5.27
CA LEU A 30 2.67 29.82 6.37
C LEU A 30 4.10 30.24 6.77
N ILE A 31 4.99 30.35 5.78
CA ILE A 31 6.35 30.87 5.91
C ILE A 31 6.39 32.27 6.53
N ALA A 32 5.66 33.25 5.98
CA ALA A 32 5.66 34.62 6.51
C ALA A 32 5.16 34.68 7.97
N GLY A 33 4.12 33.92 8.30
CA GLY A 33 3.59 33.83 9.66
C GLY A 33 4.58 33.23 10.67
N ILE A 34 5.34 32.22 10.26
CA ILE A 34 6.35 31.56 11.11
C ILE A 34 7.60 32.45 11.25
N ALA A 35 8.12 32.99 10.15
CA ALA A 35 9.29 33.87 10.16
C ALA A 35 9.06 35.08 11.07
N ALA A 36 7.90 35.74 10.96
CA ALA A 36 7.53 36.89 11.78
C ALA A 36 7.42 36.58 13.29
N TYR A 37 7.19 35.31 13.66
CA TYR A 37 7.19 34.89 15.06
C TYR A 37 8.61 34.49 15.53
N VAL A 38 9.29 33.63 14.78
CA VAL A 38 10.59 33.05 15.18
C VAL A 38 11.70 34.09 15.19
N LYS A 39 11.81 34.92 14.14
CA LYS A 39 12.78 36.04 14.07
C LYS A 39 12.52 37.11 15.14
N GLY A 40 11.29 37.20 15.66
CA GLY A 40 10.93 38.07 16.78
C GLY A 40 11.40 37.55 18.15
N LEU A 41 11.89 36.31 18.24
CA LEU A 41 12.38 35.69 19.48
C LEU A 41 13.87 35.29 19.41
N ILE A 42 14.34 34.79 18.26
CA ILE A 42 15.71 34.29 18.08
C ILE A 42 16.27 34.62 16.69
N LEU A 43 17.61 34.76 16.63
CA LEU A 43 18.36 34.81 15.36
C LEU A 43 18.68 33.39 14.87
N SER A 44 17.68 32.69 14.35
CA SER A 44 17.84 31.45 13.56
C SER A 44 18.17 31.76 12.09
N LYS A 45 18.59 30.74 11.33
CA LYS A 45 18.66 30.80 9.86
C LYS A 45 17.54 29.95 9.25
N ASP A 46 16.50 30.58 8.76
CA ASP A 46 15.32 29.89 8.27
C ASP A 46 15.42 29.75 6.73
N HIS A 47 15.24 28.53 6.23
CA HIS A 47 15.49 28.15 4.84
C HIS A 47 14.33 27.30 4.32
N TRP A 48 13.87 27.51 3.10
CA TRP A 48 12.48 27.16 2.75
C TRP A 48 12.39 26.33 1.48
N GLY A 49 11.41 25.43 1.37
CA GLY A 49 11.25 24.57 0.20
C GLY A 49 10.24 25.14 -0.80
N GLU A 50 10.63 25.32 -2.06
CA GLU A 50 9.72 25.69 -3.16
C GLU A 50 9.90 24.72 -4.35
N PRO A 51 8.86 24.34 -5.10
CA PRO A 51 9.01 23.38 -6.20
C PRO A 51 9.77 24.02 -7.36
N SER A 52 10.69 23.28 -7.99
CA SER A 52 11.47 23.78 -9.13
C SER A 52 10.62 24.19 -10.34
N ASP A 53 9.40 23.68 -10.44
CA ASP A 53 8.40 23.97 -11.49
C ASP A 53 7.24 24.87 -11.04
N ALA A 54 7.33 25.47 -9.84
CA ALA A 54 6.37 26.44 -9.30
C ALA A 54 7.06 27.49 -8.41
N ASN A 55 8.18 28.05 -8.89
CA ASN A 55 9.15 28.84 -8.11
C ASN A 55 8.88 30.36 -8.04
N ALA A 56 7.62 30.75 -7.86
CA ALA A 56 7.20 32.15 -7.94
C ALA A 56 7.82 33.05 -6.86
N MET A 57 8.03 32.56 -5.64
CA MET A 57 8.65 33.30 -4.54
C MET A 57 10.15 33.46 -4.76
N ALA A 58 10.87 32.39 -5.12
CA ALA A 58 12.31 32.44 -5.39
C ALA A 58 12.64 33.46 -6.49
N LEU A 59 11.88 33.46 -7.60
CA LEU A 59 12.05 34.47 -8.65
C LEU A 59 11.69 35.87 -8.15
N SER A 60 10.59 36.03 -7.41
CA SER A 60 10.20 37.35 -6.88
C SER A 60 11.26 37.93 -5.93
N LEU A 61 11.88 37.10 -5.10
CA LEU A 61 12.94 37.50 -4.18
C LEU A 61 14.24 37.83 -4.92
N HIS A 62 14.59 37.04 -5.94
CA HIS A 62 15.76 37.28 -6.79
C HIS A 62 15.66 38.60 -7.58
N HIS A 63 14.49 38.90 -8.15
CA HIS A 63 14.25 40.15 -8.88
C HIS A 63 13.92 41.35 -7.97
N GLY A 64 13.57 41.10 -6.71
CA GLY A 64 13.21 42.13 -5.73
C GLY A 64 11.79 42.70 -5.90
N GLU A 65 11.02 42.20 -6.86
CA GLU A 65 9.62 42.56 -7.16
C GLU A 65 8.78 41.30 -7.44
N ARG A 66 7.44 41.41 -7.46
CA ARG A 66 6.56 40.25 -7.61
C ARG A 66 6.55 39.75 -9.06
N VAL A 67 7.18 38.60 -9.30
CA VAL A 67 7.22 37.93 -10.61
C VAL A 67 5.94 37.12 -10.82
N MET A 68 5.41 37.19 -12.04
CA MET A 68 4.34 36.31 -12.53
C MET A 68 4.96 35.23 -13.41
N LEU A 69 4.78 33.96 -13.04
CA LEU A 69 5.18 32.83 -13.89
C LEU A 69 4.29 32.77 -15.14
N ASP A 70 4.82 32.42 -16.31
CA ASP A 70 3.98 32.20 -17.52
C ASP A 70 3.13 30.93 -17.38
N GLN A 71 3.76 29.85 -16.91
CA GLN A 71 3.16 28.54 -16.63
C GLN A 71 3.54 28.09 -15.21
N VAL A 72 2.76 27.17 -14.64
CA VAL A 72 3.03 26.58 -13.32
C VAL A 72 2.85 25.06 -13.44
N GLY A 73 3.79 24.29 -12.89
CA GLY A 73 3.72 22.83 -12.90
C GLY A 73 2.55 22.30 -12.07
N SER A 74 1.78 21.35 -12.63
CA SER A 74 0.65 20.69 -11.95
C SER A 74 1.08 19.65 -10.91
N PHE A 75 2.37 19.49 -10.65
CA PHE A 75 2.89 18.42 -9.80
C PHE A 75 2.57 18.68 -8.33
N ALA A 76 3.17 19.68 -7.71
CA ALA A 76 2.87 20.07 -6.32
C ALA A 76 1.66 21.05 -6.29
N ASP A 77 0.50 20.59 -6.72
CA ASP A 77 -0.72 21.40 -6.91
C ASP A 77 -1.10 22.29 -5.71
N GLY A 78 -1.01 21.77 -4.48
CA GLY A 78 -1.29 22.50 -3.23
C GLY A 78 -0.36 23.70 -2.95
N VAL A 79 0.72 23.88 -3.72
CA VAL A 79 1.60 25.06 -3.69
C VAL A 79 1.78 25.73 -5.05
N ALA A 80 1.08 25.28 -6.09
CA ALA A 80 1.22 25.75 -7.47
C ALA A 80 0.63 27.16 -7.67
N VAL A 81 1.39 28.19 -7.29
CA VAL A 81 0.95 29.60 -7.31
C VAL A 81 1.64 30.39 -8.43
N LYS A 82 0.83 31.07 -9.26
CA LYS A 82 1.31 31.83 -10.43
C LYS A 82 1.91 33.20 -10.10
N VAL A 83 1.44 33.84 -9.03
CA VAL A 83 1.95 35.11 -8.49
C VAL A 83 1.81 35.07 -6.97
N VAL A 84 2.88 35.37 -6.24
CA VAL A 84 2.84 35.43 -4.76
C VAL A 84 2.00 36.60 -4.26
N GLY A 85 1.45 36.47 -3.05
CA GLY A 85 0.71 37.54 -2.37
C GLY A 85 1.58 38.78 -2.10
N GLU A 86 0.94 39.94 -1.94
CA GLU A 86 1.66 41.21 -1.80
C GLU A 86 2.32 41.35 -0.43
N GLU A 87 1.53 41.21 0.63
CA GLU A 87 2.02 41.26 2.02
C GLU A 87 2.87 40.03 2.38
N THR A 88 2.59 38.86 1.79
CA THR A 88 3.45 37.68 1.97
C THR A 88 4.79 37.86 1.28
N PHE A 89 4.85 38.46 0.09
CA PHE A 89 6.11 38.84 -0.54
C PHE A 89 6.89 39.86 0.29
N ARG A 90 6.23 40.92 0.79
CA ARG A 90 6.85 41.96 1.63
C ARG A 90 7.48 41.35 2.88
N LEU A 91 6.72 40.57 3.65
CA LEU A 91 7.19 39.88 4.85
C LEU A 91 8.30 38.86 4.52
N CYS A 92 8.19 38.09 3.43
CA CYS A 92 9.25 37.18 3.03
C CYS A 92 10.55 37.93 2.73
N LYS A 93 10.50 39.00 1.93
CA LYS A 93 11.66 39.82 1.55
C LYS A 93 12.38 40.46 2.73
N GLU A 94 11.68 40.71 3.84
CA GLU A 94 12.24 41.29 5.06
C GLU A 94 12.79 40.24 6.05
N LEU A 95 12.24 39.02 6.07
CA LEU A 95 12.41 38.09 7.20
C LEU A 95 13.11 36.77 6.88
N ILE A 96 13.36 36.43 5.61
CA ILE A 96 13.77 35.06 5.23
C ILE A 96 15.21 34.98 4.68
N ASP A 97 15.96 33.94 5.06
CA ASP A 97 17.40 33.86 4.72
C ASP A 97 17.70 33.21 3.36
N GLY A 98 16.82 32.35 2.82
CA GLY A 98 17.00 31.81 1.46
C GLY A 98 16.09 30.63 1.07
N VAL A 99 15.68 30.58 -0.19
CA VAL A 99 14.83 29.51 -0.75
C VAL A 99 15.66 28.40 -1.38
N VAL A 100 15.29 27.15 -1.09
CA VAL A 100 15.81 25.91 -1.67
C VAL A 100 14.80 25.41 -2.71
N LEU A 101 15.21 25.37 -3.97
CA LEU A 101 14.41 24.77 -5.04
C LEU A 101 14.50 23.25 -4.99
N VAL A 102 13.35 22.58 -4.99
CA VAL A 102 13.22 21.13 -4.83
C VAL A 102 12.70 20.50 -6.12
N SER A 103 13.39 19.46 -6.60
CA SER A 103 12.94 18.70 -7.78
C SER A 103 11.82 17.71 -7.45
N ARG A 104 11.00 17.38 -8.45
CA ARG A 104 9.92 16.38 -8.35
C ARG A 104 10.41 15.05 -7.73
N ASP A 105 11.57 14.58 -8.18
CA ASP A 105 12.23 13.37 -7.70
C ASP A 105 12.55 13.41 -6.20
N ALA A 106 12.99 14.56 -5.68
CA ALA A 106 13.30 14.72 -4.27
C ALA A 106 12.02 14.71 -3.41
N ILE A 107 10.94 15.36 -3.88
CA ILE A 107 9.62 15.29 -3.22
C ILE A 107 9.13 13.83 -3.17
N CYS A 108 9.28 13.07 -4.26
CA CYS A 108 8.95 11.64 -4.29
C CYS A 108 9.80 10.77 -3.35
N ALA A 109 11.10 11.07 -3.22
CA ALA A 109 11.99 10.38 -2.28
C ALA A 109 11.57 10.64 -0.83
N SER A 110 11.40 11.90 -0.42
CA SER A 110 11.00 12.23 0.97
C SER A 110 9.60 11.73 1.33
N ILE A 111 8.71 11.51 0.35
CA ILE A 111 7.44 10.79 0.55
C ILE A 111 7.68 9.31 0.87
N LYS A 112 8.57 8.63 0.14
CA LYS A 112 8.97 7.25 0.42
C LYS A 112 9.62 7.16 1.81
N ASP A 113 10.56 8.04 2.12
CA ASP A 113 11.31 8.03 3.38
C ASP A 113 10.41 8.35 4.59
N MET A 114 9.51 9.33 4.48
CA MET A 114 8.49 9.60 5.51
C MET A 114 7.54 8.41 5.73
N PHE A 115 7.14 7.73 4.65
CA PHE A 115 6.34 6.51 4.76
C PHE A 115 7.12 5.35 5.37
N GLU A 116 8.40 5.20 5.04
CA GLU A 116 9.24 4.11 5.50
C GLU A 116 9.70 4.27 6.96
N GLU A 117 9.96 5.51 7.42
CA GLU A 117 10.30 5.81 8.81
C GLU A 117 9.10 6.01 9.74
N LYS A 118 8.05 6.71 9.31
CA LYS A 118 6.95 7.17 10.20
C LYS A 118 5.59 6.54 9.91
N ARG A 119 5.46 5.73 8.85
CA ARG A 119 4.18 5.17 8.36
C ARG A 119 3.11 6.22 8.01
N SER A 120 3.54 7.46 7.75
CA SER A 120 2.68 8.57 7.34
C SER A 120 2.78 8.81 5.83
N ILE A 121 1.69 9.20 5.18
CA ILE A 121 1.73 9.76 3.83
C ILE A 121 1.63 11.29 3.93
N LEU A 122 2.49 11.96 3.18
CA LEU A 122 2.37 13.38 2.87
C LEU A 122 1.90 13.54 1.42
N GLU A 123 1.14 14.60 1.15
CA GLU A 123 0.97 15.10 -0.21
C GLU A 123 2.23 15.84 -0.71
N LEU A 124 2.32 16.14 -2.01
CA LEU A 124 3.53 16.69 -2.62
C LEU A 124 3.94 18.04 -2.00
N ALA A 125 2.96 18.90 -1.71
CA ALA A 125 3.17 20.13 -0.94
C ALA A 125 3.70 19.85 0.48
N GLY A 126 3.22 18.80 1.14
CA GLY A 126 3.60 18.46 2.51
C GLY A 126 5.00 17.86 2.65
N ALA A 127 5.50 17.16 1.64
CA ALA A 127 6.85 16.60 1.64
C ALA A 127 7.94 17.59 1.20
N LEU A 128 7.56 18.71 0.56
CA LEU A 128 8.46 19.71 -0.01
C LEU A 128 9.47 20.27 1.00
N ALA A 129 9.04 20.54 2.24
CA ALA A 129 9.93 21.02 3.30
C ALA A 129 10.93 19.96 3.79
N LEU A 130 10.54 18.68 3.79
CA LEU A 130 11.42 17.58 4.17
C LEU A 130 12.49 17.38 3.08
N ALA A 131 12.08 17.36 1.81
CA ALA A 131 13.00 17.28 0.67
C ALA A 131 13.99 18.46 0.61
N GLY A 132 13.53 19.68 0.92
CA GLY A 132 14.40 20.85 1.07
C GLY A 132 15.39 20.70 2.23
N ALA A 133 14.94 20.20 3.39
CA ALA A 133 15.78 19.97 4.56
C ALA A 133 16.83 18.87 4.30
N GLU A 134 16.47 17.77 3.65
CA GLU A 134 17.36 16.66 3.29
C GLU A 134 18.45 17.12 2.31
N ALA A 135 18.07 17.85 1.26
CA ALA A 135 19.01 18.44 0.31
C ALA A 135 19.99 19.41 0.99
N TYR A 136 19.48 20.31 1.85
CA TYR A 136 20.28 21.28 2.58
C TYR A 136 21.23 20.63 3.60
N CYS A 137 20.74 19.69 4.41
CA CYS A 137 21.55 18.94 5.37
C CYS A 137 22.66 18.12 4.70
N LYS A 138 22.40 17.59 3.50
CA LYS A 138 23.39 16.87 2.68
C LYS A 138 24.44 17.79 2.07
N TYR A 139 24.06 19.00 1.66
CA TYR A 139 24.99 19.98 1.07
C TYR A 139 25.91 20.62 2.12
N TYR A 140 25.41 20.93 3.32
CA TYR A 140 26.14 21.64 4.39
C TYR A 140 26.67 20.73 5.52
N ASP A 141 26.58 19.41 5.36
CA ASP A 141 26.97 18.36 6.33
C ASP A 141 26.58 18.62 7.80
N LEU A 142 25.29 18.87 8.04
CA LEU A 142 24.76 19.40 9.31
C LEU A 142 24.61 18.36 10.44
N LYS A 143 25.56 17.42 10.53
CA LYS A 143 25.59 16.37 11.55
C LYS A 143 25.51 16.97 12.96
N GLY A 144 24.53 16.51 13.74
CA GLY A 144 24.32 16.98 15.12
C GLY A 144 23.70 18.38 15.26
N LYS A 145 23.20 18.99 14.18
CA LYS A 145 22.37 20.20 14.26
C LYS A 145 20.88 19.84 14.35
N ASN A 146 20.12 20.63 15.09
CA ASN A 146 18.66 20.49 15.13
C ASN A 146 18.05 21.25 13.94
N VAL A 147 17.32 20.54 13.08
CA VAL A 147 16.60 21.09 11.94
C VAL A 147 15.15 20.62 12.02
N VAL A 148 14.21 21.53 11.71
CA VAL A 148 12.77 21.23 11.67
C VAL A 148 12.31 21.31 10.22
N ALA A 149 11.54 20.31 9.78
CA ALA A 149 10.80 20.37 8.51
C ALA A 149 9.30 20.30 8.82
N ILE A 150 8.55 21.30 8.38
CA ILE A 150 7.10 21.38 8.60
C ILE A 150 6.39 20.61 7.49
N THR A 151 5.88 19.44 7.86
CA THR A 151 5.15 18.56 6.95
C THR A 151 3.65 18.69 7.19
N SER A 152 2.92 19.24 6.21
CA SER A 152 1.50 19.56 6.32
C SER A 152 0.71 19.10 5.10
N GLY A 153 -0.46 18.50 5.30
CA GLY A 153 -1.32 18.04 4.21
C GLY A 153 -1.22 16.55 3.93
N ALA A 154 -2.39 15.93 3.73
CA ALA A 154 -2.55 14.51 3.39
C ALA A 154 -3.92 14.26 2.68
N ASN A 155 -4.46 15.25 1.97
CA ASN A 155 -5.81 15.22 1.40
C ASN A 155 -5.89 14.52 0.03
N MET A 156 -5.20 13.40 -0.10
CA MET A 156 -5.03 12.69 -1.37
C MET A 156 -6.07 11.61 -1.66
N ASN A 157 -6.12 11.17 -2.92
CA ASN A 157 -6.64 9.84 -3.27
C ASN A 157 -5.53 8.78 -3.09
N PHE A 158 -5.89 7.61 -2.54
CA PHE A 158 -5.01 6.44 -2.43
C PHE A 158 -4.47 6.00 -3.80
N ASP A 159 -5.34 6.01 -4.81
CA ASP A 159 -5.00 5.53 -6.16
C ASP A 159 -3.91 6.41 -6.81
N LYS A 160 -3.97 7.73 -6.57
CA LYS A 160 -2.95 8.69 -6.99
C LYS A 160 -1.61 8.48 -6.25
N GLN A 161 -1.65 8.13 -4.96
CA GLN A 161 -0.43 7.85 -4.20
C GLN A 161 0.28 6.60 -4.72
N ALA A 162 -0.46 5.55 -5.04
CA ALA A 162 0.09 4.30 -5.57
C ALA A 162 0.56 4.41 -7.04
N ALA A 163 -0.01 5.32 -7.83
CA ALA A 163 0.51 5.63 -9.17
C ALA A 163 1.93 6.23 -9.10
N ARG A 164 2.16 7.19 -8.19
CA ARG A 164 3.48 7.83 -7.96
C ARG A 164 4.57 6.84 -7.53
N THR A 165 4.20 5.70 -6.95
CA THR A 165 5.12 4.60 -6.66
C THR A 165 5.83 4.08 -7.93
N GLU A 166 5.18 4.10 -9.10
CA GLU A 166 5.86 3.73 -10.36
C GLU A 166 7.01 4.69 -10.67
N ASP A 167 6.81 6.00 -10.52
CA ASP A 167 7.83 7.02 -10.84
C ASP A 167 9.00 7.01 -9.86
N THR A 168 8.75 6.81 -8.55
CA THR A 168 9.83 6.67 -7.57
C THR A 168 10.67 5.41 -7.84
N VAL A 169 10.04 4.26 -8.09
CA VAL A 169 10.74 2.97 -8.27
C VAL A 169 11.52 2.90 -9.59
N ARG A 170 10.97 3.49 -10.68
CA ARG A 170 11.66 3.61 -11.99
C ARG A 170 13.09 4.14 -11.86
N LYS A 171 13.35 5.07 -10.93
CA LYS A 171 14.66 5.70 -10.77
C LYS A 171 15.67 4.84 -9.99
N GLU A 172 15.25 4.07 -8.99
CA GLU A 172 16.16 3.14 -8.28
C GLU A 172 16.69 2.06 -9.24
N SER A 173 15.84 1.53 -10.13
CA SER A 173 16.28 0.61 -11.20
C SER A 173 17.31 1.23 -12.15
N LEU A 174 17.16 2.52 -12.51
CA LEU A 174 18.12 3.25 -13.34
C LEU A 174 19.47 3.48 -12.63
N VAL A 175 19.46 3.83 -11.33
CA VAL A 175 20.69 4.02 -10.56
C VAL A 175 21.46 2.70 -10.42
N PHE A 176 20.77 1.58 -10.18
CA PHE A 176 21.40 0.25 -10.20
C PHE A 176 21.96 -0.13 -11.58
N PHE A 177 21.30 0.26 -12.68
CA PHE A 177 21.80 0.03 -14.04
C PHE A 177 23.12 0.78 -14.30
N PHE A 178 23.18 2.09 -14.00
CA PHE A 178 24.40 2.87 -14.20
C PHE A 178 25.55 2.44 -13.29
N ALA A 179 25.27 2.09 -12.02
CA ALA A 179 26.28 1.54 -11.11
C ALA A 179 26.86 0.21 -11.61
N SER A 180 26.03 -0.63 -12.26
CA SER A 180 26.46 -1.92 -12.81
C SER A 180 27.32 -1.79 -14.08
N PHE A 181 27.09 -0.75 -14.89
CA PHE A 181 27.85 -0.53 -16.13
C PHE A 181 29.24 0.09 -15.94
N SER A 182 29.46 0.87 -14.88
CA SER A 182 30.80 1.42 -14.57
C SER A 182 31.82 0.39 -14.05
N LEU A 183 31.45 -0.89 -13.93
CA LEU A 183 32.32 -1.97 -13.42
C LEU A 183 32.41 -3.18 -14.36
N ARG A 184 32.47 -2.96 -15.69
CA ARG A 184 32.96 -3.94 -16.68
C ARG A 184 33.31 -3.31 -18.03
N GLU A 185 34.58 -3.03 -18.25
CA GLU A 185 35.18 -3.17 -19.59
C GLU A 185 35.65 -4.63 -19.81
N PRO A 186 35.69 -5.11 -21.07
CA PRO A 186 35.73 -6.55 -21.35
C PRO A 186 37.14 -7.13 -21.43
N ASN A 187 37.31 -8.38 -20.99
CA ASN A 187 38.45 -9.22 -21.33
C ASN A 187 38.08 -10.71 -21.29
N GLY A 188 38.55 -11.48 -22.27
CA GLY A 188 38.46 -12.95 -22.30
C GLY A 188 37.07 -13.53 -22.57
N GLY A 189 36.77 -13.85 -23.82
CA GLY A 189 35.58 -14.64 -24.18
C GLY A 189 35.78 -16.15 -24.00
N SER A 190 34.69 -16.87 -23.72
CA SER A 190 34.62 -18.33 -23.84
C SER A 190 33.22 -18.76 -24.31
N THR A 191 33.16 -19.81 -25.12
CA THR A 191 31.94 -20.27 -25.79
C THR A 191 31.21 -21.32 -24.96
N CYS A 192 29.96 -21.06 -24.56
CA CYS A 192 29.09 -22.06 -23.93
C CYS A 192 28.15 -22.69 -24.96
N ASN A 193 28.36 -23.97 -25.28
CA ASN A 193 27.44 -24.76 -26.10
C ASN A 193 26.17 -25.09 -25.30
N ALA A 194 25.00 -24.92 -25.91
CA ALA A 194 23.74 -25.43 -25.36
C ALA A 194 23.61 -26.93 -25.67
N VAL A 195 23.25 -27.74 -24.66
CA VAL A 195 22.92 -29.16 -24.81
C VAL A 195 21.43 -29.33 -24.49
N ALA A 196 20.66 -29.88 -25.44
CA ALA A 196 19.24 -30.12 -25.27
C ALA A 196 18.97 -31.40 -24.46
N GLY A 197 18.09 -31.31 -23.45
CA GLY A 197 17.56 -32.44 -22.71
C GLY A 197 16.14 -32.81 -23.19
N THR A 198 15.86 -34.10 -23.35
CA THR A 198 14.62 -34.62 -23.97
C THR A 198 13.50 -34.88 -22.96
N SER A 199 12.27 -34.85 -23.46
CA SER A 199 11.01 -35.05 -22.71
C SER A 199 10.62 -36.51 -22.49
N SER A 200 9.92 -36.79 -21.38
CA SER A 200 9.23 -38.07 -21.11
C SER A 200 7.78 -37.85 -20.63
N PRO A 201 6.84 -38.81 -20.80
CA PRO A 201 5.39 -38.57 -20.69
C PRO A 201 4.77 -38.92 -19.31
N PRO A 202 3.52 -38.49 -19.03
CA PRO A 202 2.82 -38.75 -17.76
C PRO A 202 2.07 -40.10 -17.70
N SER A 203 1.83 -40.58 -16.47
CA SER A 203 1.12 -41.83 -16.15
C SER A 203 -0.41 -41.65 -15.98
N PRO A 204 -1.23 -42.71 -16.17
CA PRO A 204 -2.69 -42.63 -16.13
C PRO A 204 -3.30 -42.63 -14.71
N PRO A 205 -4.57 -42.19 -14.55
CA PRO A 205 -5.24 -42.07 -13.25
C PRO A 205 -5.78 -43.39 -12.70
N ILE A 206 -5.83 -43.50 -11.37
CA ILE A 206 -6.41 -44.63 -10.63
C ILE A 206 -7.86 -44.30 -10.24
N GLN A 207 -8.78 -45.23 -10.52
CA GLN A 207 -10.14 -45.19 -9.96
C GLN A 207 -10.15 -45.71 -8.51
N ILE A 208 -10.96 -45.11 -7.64
CA ILE A 208 -11.29 -45.65 -6.32
C ILE A 208 -12.81 -45.80 -6.22
N ASP A 209 -13.24 -46.96 -5.72
CA ASP A 209 -14.63 -47.43 -5.77
C ASP A 209 -15.48 -46.96 -4.57
N SER A 210 -16.79 -46.99 -4.73
CA SER A 210 -17.78 -46.47 -3.80
C SER A 210 -18.46 -47.58 -2.97
N LYS A 211 -18.03 -47.77 -1.72
CA LYS A 211 -18.83 -48.27 -0.56
C LYS A 211 -17.96 -48.48 0.69
N THR A 212 -18.25 -47.76 1.77
CA THR A 212 -18.74 -48.34 3.06
C THR A 212 -18.95 -47.25 4.10
N PHE A 213 -20.02 -47.35 4.89
CA PHE A 213 -20.27 -46.54 6.09
C PHE A 213 -20.75 -47.46 7.21
N PRO A 214 -20.17 -47.37 8.41
CA PRO A 214 -20.97 -47.48 9.63
C PRO A 214 -20.57 -46.48 10.72
N GLY A 215 -21.44 -46.29 11.71
CA GLY A 215 -21.09 -45.69 13.01
C GLY A 215 -21.27 -44.17 13.13
N SER A 216 -22.37 -43.74 13.74
CA SER A 216 -22.62 -42.33 14.06
C SER A 216 -22.23 -41.99 15.51
N HIS A 217 -21.33 -41.02 15.68
CA HIS A 217 -21.10 -40.36 16.97
C HIS A 217 -21.41 -38.87 16.85
N LYS A 218 -22.35 -38.38 17.68
CA LYS A 218 -22.74 -36.97 17.72
C LYS A 218 -21.83 -36.19 18.67
N THR A 219 -20.94 -35.38 18.11
CA THR A 219 -20.26 -34.27 18.81
C THR A 219 -20.77 -32.93 18.27
N SER A 220 -20.76 -31.89 19.11
CA SER A 220 -21.33 -30.58 18.78
C SER A 220 -20.33 -29.73 17.98
N ILE A 221 -20.67 -29.44 16.73
CA ILE A 221 -19.81 -28.73 15.76
C ILE A 221 -19.92 -27.20 15.94
N LYS A 222 -18.77 -26.50 15.95
CA LYS A 222 -18.70 -25.03 15.90
C LYS A 222 -18.68 -24.53 14.43
N PRO A 223 -19.24 -23.34 14.11
CA PRO A 223 -19.35 -22.88 12.71
C PRO A 223 -18.15 -22.02 12.25
N PHE A 224 -17.84 -22.08 10.94
CA PHE A 224 -16.73 -21.39 10.27
C PHE A 224 -17.20 -20.79 8.93
N ILE A 225 -16.35 -20.08 8.18
CA ILE A 225 -16.81 -19.18 7.10
C ILE A 225 -15.82 -19.09 5.94
N ASN A 226 -16.33 -19.07 4.71
CA ASN A 226 -15.63 -18.53 3.53
C ASN A 226 -16.41 -17.32 2.97
N ALA A 227 -15.72 -16.27 2.55
CA ALA A 227 -16.29 -15.05 1.96
C ALA A 227 -15.94 -14.82 0.48
N ALA A 228 -15.25 -15.77 -0.17
CA ALA A 228 -14.82 -15.67 -1.57
C ALA A 228 -15.81 -16.33 -2.54
N LEU A 229 -16.16 -15.63 -3.64
CA LEU A 229 -16.98 -16.15 -4.73
C LEU A 229 -16.12 -16.90 -5.77
N SER A 230 -15.67 -18.11 -5.43
CA SER A 230 -14.99 -19.02 -6.39
C SER A 230 -15.41 -20.48 -6.23
N LYS A 231 -15.23 -21.29 -7.29
CA LYS A 231 -15.97 -22.55 -7.49
C LYS A 231 -15.47 -23.80 -6.74
N SER A 232 -14.42 -23.73 -5.93
CA SER A 232 -13.90 -24.88 -5.16
C SER A 232 -14.53 -25.07 -3.77
N ALA A 233 -15.53 -24.27 -3.41
CA ALA A 233 -16.05 -24.14 -2.03
C ALA A 233 -17.04 -25.25 -1.61
N ALA A 234 -16.72 -26.54 -1.82
CA ALA A 234 -17.69 -27.64 -1.66
C ALA A 234 -17.85 -28.20 -0.23
N GLU A 235 -16.90 -27.97 0.69
CA GLU A 235 -16.79 -28.78 1.92
C GLU A 235 -17.08 -28.05 3.26
N PHE A 236 -17.32 -26.73 3.26
CA PHE A 236 -17.34 -25.94 4.51
C PHE A 236 -18.74 -25.43 4.95
N PRO A 237 -19.05 -25.44 6.27
CA PRO A 237 -20.36 -25.06 6.84
C PRO A 237 -20.60 -23.53 6.91
N PRO A 238 -21.82 -23.07 7.28
CA PRO A 238 -22.21 -21.64 7.33
C PRO A 238 -21.82 -20.89 8.62
N LEU A 239 -22.09 -19.58 8.65
CA LEU A 239 -21.54 -18.61 9.59
C LEU A 239 -21.93 -18.78 11.09
N PRO A 240 -21.05 -18.36 12.02
CA PRO A 240 -21.25 -18.46 13.47
C PRO A 240 -22.34 -17.53 14.00
N THR A 241 -23.46 -18.14 14.36
CA THR A 241 -24.65 -17.47 14.88
C THR A 241 -24.35 -16.72 16.19
N PRO A 242 -25.00 -15.56 16.44
CA PRO A 242 -24.69 -14.70 17.58
C PRO A 242 -25.15 -15.31 18.92
N SER A 243 -24.31 -16.16 19.51
CA SER A 243 -24.52 -16.77 20.83
C SER A 243 -24.47 -15.74 21.99
N PRO A 244 -25.12 -16.03 23.14
CA PRO A 244 -25.00 -15.22 24.34
C PRO A 244 -23.58 -15.26 24.92
N ALA A 245 -23.19 -14.20 25.64
CA ALA A 245 -21.85 -14.09 26.23
C ALA A 245 -21.63 -15.14 27.33
N ARG A 246 -20.48 -15.81 27.29
CA ARG A 246 -20.03 -16.75 28.33
C ARG A 246 -19.36 -15.99 29.50
N PRO A 247 -19.47 -16.48 30.75
CA PRO A 247 -18.71 -15.94 31.87
C PRO A 247 -17.20 -16.16 31.66
N LEU A 248 -16.39 -15.21 32.12
CA LEU A 248 -14.93 -15.27 32.02
C LEU A 248 -14.34 -16.30 33.00
N PRO A 249 -13.31 -17.08 32.59
CA PRO A 249 -12.56 -17.93 33.51
C PRO A 249 -11.74 -17.11 34.52
N ALA A 250 -11.37 -17.73 35.64
CA ALA A 250 -10.79 -17.07 36.82
C ALA A 250 -9.35 -16.51 36.66
N SER A 251 -8.76 -16.57 35.47
CA SER A 251 -7.39 -16.08 35.16
C SER A 251 -7.28 -14.55 35.01
N SER A 252 -8.41 -13.82 35.09
CA SER A 252 -8.50 -12.37 34.86
C SER A 252 -7.63 -11.51 35.79
N SER A 253 -7.30 -12.01 36.99
CA SER A 253 -6.40 -11.37 37.95
C SER A 253 -5.02 -11.04 37.35
N ASN A 254 -4.42 -12.01 36.64
CA ASN A 254 -3.04 -11.93 36.15
C ASN A 254 -2.86 -10.92 35.00
N VAL A 255 -3.90 -10.64 34.21
CA VAL A 255 -3.83 -9.62 33.15
C VAL A 255 -3.75 -8.22 33.77
N SER A 256 -4.49 -7.99 34.87
CA SER A 256 -4.54 -6.69 35.55
C SER A 256 -3.17 -6.22 36.07
N THR A 257 -2.31 -7.17 36.46
CA THR A 257 -0.95 -6.93 36.96
C THR A 257 -0.01 -6.48 35.86
N ALA A 258 -0.16 -7.01 34.64
CA ALA A 258 0.65 -6.62 33.47
C ALA A 258 0.43 -5.15 33.10
N ALA A 259 -0.83 -4.72 32.99
CA ALA A 259 -1.16 -3.34 32.58
C ALA A 259 -0.71 -2.24 33.57
N LYS A 260 -0.29 -2.58 34.80
CA LYS A 260 0.30 -1.61 35.75
C LYS A 260 1.79 -1.33 35.51
N LYS A 261 2.44 -2.01 34.55
CA LYS A 261 3.90 -1.98 34.34
C LYS A 261 4.34 -1.71 32.89
N PHE A 262 3.57 -0.98 32.08
CA PHE A 262 3.90 -0.70 30.67
C PHE A 262 4.34 0.76 30.40
N PRO A 263 5.63 1.12 30.61
CA PRO A 263 6.16 2.42 30.16
C PRO A 263 6.48 2.55 28.65
N PRO A 264 6.62 1.51 27.79
CA PRO A 264 6.96 1.70 26.37
C PRO A 264 5.76 1.60 25.41
N VAL A 265 4.55 1.35 25.91
CA VAL A 265 3.33 1.11 25.11
C VAL A 265 2.40 2.30 25.27
N LEU A 266 1.93 2.86 24.15
CA LEU A 266 0.93 3.92 24.15
C LEU A 266 -0.46 3.34 24.39
N SER A 267 -1.25 3.98 25.25
CA SER A 267 -2.68 3.67 25.41
C SER A 267 -3.40 4.10 24.14
N SER A 268 -3.54 3.18 23.17
CA SER A 268 -4.03 3.53 21.84
C SER A 268 -5.49 3.99 21.91
N THR A 269 -5.76 5.15 21.30
CA THR A 269 -7.10 5.71 21.21
C THR A 269 -7.98 4.85 20.32
N ARG A 270 -9.30 4.96 20.50
CA ARG A 270 -10.28 4.23 19.68
C ARG A 270 -11.19 5.20 18.94
N PRO A 271 -10.72 5.80 17.83
CA PRO A 271 -11.57 6.63 17.01
C PRO A 271 -12.71 5.78 16.42
N VAL A 272 -13.89 6.41 16.30
CA VAL A 272 -14.93 5.92 15.39
C VAL A 272 -14.41 6.04 13.97
N ALA A 273 -14.77 5.09 13.12
CA ALA A 273 -14.63 5.17 11.67
C ALA A 273 -15.97 5.64 11.07
N PRO A 274 -16.27 6.96 11.01
CA PRO A 274 -17.58 7.47 10.57
C PRO A 274 -18.00 7.01 9.17
N LYS A 275 -17.13 7.07 8.16
CA LYS A 275 -17.48 6.70 6.78
C LYS A 275 -17.84 5.21 6.69
N LEU A 276 -17.06 4.36 7.34
CA LEU A 276 -17.36 2.92 7.45
C LEU A 276 -18.62 2.66 8.27
N SER A 277 -18.83 3.44 9.33
CA SER A 277 -19.98 3.27 10.21
C SER A 277 -21.29 3.60 9.50
N GLU A 278 -21.29 4.68 8.72
CA GLU A 278 -22.39 5.10 7.85
C GLU A 278 -22.64 4.05 6.75
N ARG A 279 -21.59 3.68 5.99
CA ARG A 279 -21.66 2.70 4.89
C ARG A 279 -22.22 1.34 5.32
N LEU A 280 -21.85 0.86 6.51
CA LEU A 280 -22.32 -0.43 7.02
C LEU A 280 -23.61 -0.32 7.86
N GLY A 281 -23.94 0.85 8.40
CA GLY A 281 -25.06 1.06 9.33
C GLY A 281 -24.81 0.54 10.75
N VAL A 282 -23.55 0.43 11.16
CA VAL A 282 -23.09 -0.02 12.50
C VAL A 282 -22.00 0.91 13.01
N LYS A 283 -21.80 1.03 14.33
CA LYS A 283 -20.72 1.84 14.88
C LYS A 283 -19.40 1.06 14.85
N VAL A 284 -18.55 1.37 13.87
CA VAL A 284 -17.21 0.78 13.71
C VAL A 284 -16.20 1.54 14.58
N LEU A 285 -15.53 0.82 15.47
CA LEU A 285 -14.50 1.32 16.38
C LEU A 285 -13.15 0.67 16.04
N LEU A 286 -12.11 1.49 15.85
CA LEU A 286 -10.78 1.01 15.50
C LEU A 286 -9.89 0.95 16.75
N LYS A 287 -9.22 -0.17 17.03
CA LYS A 287 -8.18 -0.26 18.06
C LYS A 287 -6.80 -0.17 17.41
N ARG A 288 -6.21 1.04 17.48
CA ARG A 288 -5.03 1.48 16.73
C ARG A 288 -3.70 0.95 17.29
N GLU A 289 -3.40 -0.33 17.10
CA GLU A 289 -2.11 -0.91 17.49
C GLU A 289 -1.00 -0.67 16.44
N ASP A 290 -1.38 -0.29 15.23
CA ASP A 290 -0.52 0.32 14.23
C ASP A 290 0.14 1.65 14.68
N LEU A 291 -0.38 2.31 15.73
CA LEU A 291 0.20 3.51 16.34
C LEU A 291 1.18 3.24 17.51
N GLN A 292 1.53 1.97 17.78
CA GLN A 292 2.57 1.66 18.76
C GLN A 292 3.97 2.05 18.24
N PRO A 293 5.00 2.24 19.11
CA PRO A 293 6.34 2.66 18.69
C PRO A 293 7.13 1.69 17.79
N VAL A 294 6.56 0.53 17.44
CA VAL A 294 7.08 -0.44 16.44
C VAL A 294 6.04 -0.73 15.35
N PHE A 295 5.08 0.18 15.20
CA PHE A 295 3.93 0.13 14.29
C PHE A 295 3.13 -1.17 14.33
N SER A 296 3.09 -1.84 15.49
CA SER A 296 2.35 -3.09 15.70
C SER A 296 2.20 -3.47 17.18
N PHE A 297 1.22 -4.33 17.48
CA PHE A 297 0.94 -4.81 18.85
C PHE A 297 2.08 -5.64 19.49
N LYS A 298 3.00 -6.23 18.70
CA LYS A 298 3.95 -7.27 19.16
C LYS A 298 4.84 -6.84 20.34
N LEU A 299 5.14 -5.54 20.46
CA LEU A 299 5.85 -4.96 21.61
C LEU A 299 5.24 -5.33 22.97
N ARG A 300 3.91 -5.45 23.05
CA ARG A 300 3.21 -5.75 24.31
C ARG A 300 3.61 -7.12 24.88
N GLY A 301 3.49 -8.17 24.08
CA GLY A 301 3.90 -9.53 24.45
C GLY A 301 5.40 -9.66 24.71
N ALA A 302 6.24 -9.11 23.82
CA ALA A 302 7.69 -9.14 23.98
C ALA A 302 8.13 -8.48 25.30
N TYR A 303 7.67 -7.25 25.56
CA TYR A 303 8.01 -6.53 26.78
C TYR A 303 7.45 -7.19 28.05
N ASN A 304 6.21 -7.71 28.05
CA ASN A 304 5.66 -8.39 29.24
C ASN A 304 6.41 -9.67 29.62
N MET A 305 6.89 -10.44 28.64
CA MET A 305 7.76 -11.59 28.91
C MET A 305 9.13 -11.13 29.41
N MET A 306 9.78 -10.22 28.69
CA MET A 306 11.15 -9.79 29.02
C MET A 306 11.23 -9.06 30.37
N ALA A 307 10.23 -8.24 30.72
CA ALA A 307 10.16 -7.54 32.01
C ALA A 307 9.80 -8.46 33.22
N LYS A 308 9.60 -9.76 32.99
CA LYS A 308 9.45 -10.79 34.03
C LYS A 308 10.67 -11.69 34.19
N LEU A 309 11.65 -11.62 33.28
CA LEU A 309 12.86 -12.44 33.37
C LEU A 309 13.71 -12.02 34.59
N PRO A 310 14.37 -12.98 35.27
CA PRO A 310 15.37 -12.66 36.29
C PRO A 310 16.47 -11.76 35.73
N LYS A 311 17.03 -10.87 36.56
CA LYS A 311 18.09 -9.94 36.15
C LYS A 311 19.28 -10.66 35.51
N GLU A 312 19.70 -11.79 36.07
CA GLU A 312 20.76 -12.66 35.55
C GLU A 312 20.50 -13.19 34.13
N GLN A 313 19.22 -13.40 33.75
CA GLN A 313 18.83 -13.85 32.42
C GLN A 313 18.76 -12.67 31.43
N LEU A 314 18.37 -11.47 31.91
CA LEU A 314 18.46 -10.25 31.12
C LEU A 314 19.91 -9.82 30.86
N GLU A 315 20.82 -10.08 31.79
CA GLU A 315 22.26 -9.80 31.65
C GLU A 315 22.95 -10.70 30.63
N LYS A 316 22.56 -11.98 30.53
CA LYS A 316 22.92 -12.86 29.41
C LYS A 316 22.31 -12.42 28.07
N GLY A 317 21.20 -11.72 28.13
CA GLY A 317 20.48 -11.19 26.98
C GLY A 317 19.48 -12.17 26.37
N VAL A 318 18.77 -11.67 25.37
CA VAL A 318 17.67 -12.36 24.70
C VAL A 318 17.99 -12.69 23.25
N ILE A 319 17.24 -13.62 22.67
CA ILE A 319 17.33 -13.96 21.24
C ILE A 319 15.95 -14.30 20.65
N CYS A 320 15.70 -13.97 19.38
CA CYS A 320 14.54 -14.47 18.65
C CYS A 320 14.81 -14.55 17.14
N SER A 321 13.98 -15.30 16.40
CA SER A 321 13.94 -15.29 14.94
C SER A 321 12.72 -14.53 14.42
N SER A 322 12.90 -13.47 13.62
CA SER A 322 11.79 -12.79 12.91
C SER A 322 12.28 -11.76 11.90
N ALA A 323 11.76 -11.80 10.68
CA ALA A 323 11.97 -10.78 9.64
C ALA A 323 10.83 -9.71 9.64
N GLY A 324 10.36 -9.28 10.81
CA GLY A 324 9.20 -8.38 10.89
C GLY A 324 8.82 -7.89 12.30
N ASN A 325 7.51 -7.72 12.53
CA ASN A 325 6.95 -7.02 13.70
C ASN A 325 7.43 -7.54 15.07
N HIS A 326 7.70 -8.84 15.20
CA HIS A 326 8.22 -9.40 16.45
C HIS A 326 9.66 -8.97 16.74
N ALA A 327 10.53 -8.95 15.74
CA ALA A 327 11.91 -8.49 15.90
C ALA A 327 12.01 -7.04 16.35
N GLN A 328 11.20 -6.14 15.77
CA GLN A 328 11.14 -4.75 16.24
C GLN A 328 10.65 -4.66 17.69
N GLY A 329 9.61 -5.45 18.05
CA GLY A 329 9.09 -5.53 19.41
C GLY A 329 10.14 -5.99 20.44
N VAL A 330 10.90 -7.05 20.13
CA VAL A 330 11.99 -7.55 20.99
C VAL A 330 13.14 -6.56 21.07
N ALA A 331 13.57 -5.96 19.94
CA ALA A 331 14.67 -5.00 19.92
C ALA A 331 14.36 -3.73 20.74
N LEU A 332 13.16 -3.15 20.58
CA LEU A 332 12.77 -1.99 21.39
C LEU A 332 12.58 -2.37 22.87
N ALA A 333 12.02 -3.55 23.18
CA ALA A 333 11.90 -4.03 24.55
C ALA A 333 13.28 -4.19 25.21
N ALA A 334 14.27 -4.74 24.48
CA ALA A 334 15.64 -4.88 24.96
C ALA A 334 16.30 -3.53 25.25
N LYS A 335 16.21 -2.58 24.30
CA LYS A 335 16.68 -1.19 24.48
C LYS A 335 16.03 -0.47 25.66
N LYS A 336 14.77 -0.80 25.99
CA LYS A 336 14.04 -0.25 27.15
C LYS A 336 14.35 -0.94 28.48
N LEU A 337 14.80 -2.20 28.46
CA LEU A 337 15.18 -2.96 29.66
C LEU A 337 16.69 -2.96 29.93
N GLY A 338 17.50 -2.43 29.00
CA GLY A 338 18.95 -2.34 29.13
C GLY A 338 19.70 -3.65 28.85
N CYS A 339 19.07 -4.61 28.17
CA CYS A 339 19.67 -5.90 27.83
C CYS A 339 20.08 -5.99 26.35
N ASN A 340 21.00 -6.91 26.05
CA ASN A 340 21.39 -7.23 24.67
C ASN A 340 20.35 -8.15 24.01
N ALA A 341 20.05 -7.91 22.73
CA ALA A 341 19.19 -8.77 21.91
C ALA A 341 19.89 -9.19 20.63
N VAL A 342 19.83 -10.48 20.32
CA VAL A 342 20.22 -11.07 19.03
C VAL A 342 18.96 -11.41 18.24
N ILE A 343 18.92 -11.06 16.96
CA ILE A 343 17.76 -11.24 16.09
C ILE A 343 18.20 -11.98 14.83
N ALA A 344 17.83 -13.26 14.74
CA ALA A 344 18.05 -14.06 13.54
C ALA A 344 16.99 -13.74 12.48
N MET A 345 17.41 -13.59 11.23
CA MET A 345 16.54 -13.44 10.07
C MET A 345 17.10 -14.23 8.89
N PRO A 346 16.27 -14.68 7.93
CA PRO A 346 16.78 -15.28 6.69
C PRO A 346 17.65 -14.29 5.91
N VAL A 347 18.64 -14.78 5.16
CA VAL A 347 19.50 -13.97 4.28
C VAL A 347 18.72 -13.25 3.17
N THR A 348 17.56 -13.81 2.82
CA THR A 348 16.56 -13.26 1.89
C THR A 348 15.76 -12.07 2.46
N THR A 349 16.01 -11.65 3.70
CA THR A 349 15.30 -10.53 4.34
C THR A 349 15.66 -9.17 3.71
N PRO A 350 14.67 -8.39 3.20
CA PRO A 350 14.92 -7.07 2.62
C PRO A 350 15.64 -6.12 3.58
N GLU A 351 16.63 -5.37 3.08
CA GLU A 351 17.56 -4.58 3.89
C GLU A 351 16.85 -3.60 4.85
N ILE A 352 15.83 -2.89 4.36
CA ILE A 352 14.99 -2.00 5.15
C ILE A 352 14.43 -2.65 6.44
N LYS A 353 14.02 -3.92 6.38
CA LYS A 353 13.44 -4.63 7.54
C LYS A 353 14.51 -4.91 8.60
N TRP A 354 15.71 -5.36 8.20
CA TRP A 354 16.77 -5.67 9.16
C TRP A 354 17.52 -4.42 9.65
N GLN A 355 17.73 -3.41 8.80
CA GLN A 355 18.27 -2.11 9.24
C GLN A 355 17.40 -1.46 10.31
N SER A 356 16.06 -1.53 10.18
CA SER A 356 15.14 -0.97 11.18
C SER A 356 15.32 -1.59 12.57
N VAL A 357 15.63 -2.89 12.63
CA VAL A 357 15.93 -3.61 13.88
C VAL A 357 17.33 -3.24 14.41
N LYS A 358 18.32 -3.06 13.52
CA LYS A 358 19.66 -2.56 13.89
C LYS A 358 19.61 -1.13 14.45
N ARG A 359 18.76 -0.24 13.91
CA ARG A 359 18.48 1.11 14.45
C ARG A 359 17.88 1.09 15.85
N LEU A 360 17.17 0.01 16.21
CA LEU A 360 16.68 -0.23 17.58
C LEU A 360 17.76 -0.77 18.53
N GLY A 361 19.00 -0.97 18.08
CA GLY A 361 20.15 -1.34 18.93
C GLY A 361 20.30 -2.84 19.18
N ALA A 362 19.60 -3.70 18.44
CA ALA A 362 19.78 -5.14 18.49
C ALA A 362 20.84 -5.63 17.49
N THR A 363 21.52 -6.72 17.83
CA THR A 363 22.38 -7.45 16.89
C THR A 363 21.49 -8.18 15.89
N VAL A 364 21.73 -7.96 14.60
CA VAL A 364 21.03 -8.63 13.50
C VAL A 364 21.96 -9.68 12.91
N GLU A 365 21.45 -10.88 12.70
CA GLU A 365 22.20 -12.00 12.11
C GLU A 365 21.39 -12.62 10.97
N LEU A 366 21.96 -12.59 9.77
CA LEU A 366 21.34 -13.10 8.56
C LEU A 366 21.82 -14.55 8.35
N VAL A 367 20.94 -15.52 8.61
CA VAL A 367 21.26 -16.96 8.65
C VAL A 367 20.12 -17.78 8.07
N GLY A 368 20.45 -18.65 7.11
CA GLY A 368 19.51 -19.52 6.41
C GLY A 368 18.69 -18.82 5.33
N ASP A 369 18.16 -19.58 4.38
CA ASP A 369 17.32 -19.07 3.30
C ASP A 369 15.84 -18.94 3.71
N SER A 370 15.41 -19.76 4.68
CA SER A 370 14.04 -19.80 5.24
C SER A 370 13.93 -19.32 6.69
N TYR A 371 12.71 -18.97 7.11
CA TYR A 371 12.38 -18.62 8.50
C TYR A 371 12.65 -19.78 9.47
N ASP A 372 12.46 -21.02 9.05
CA ASP A 372 12.61 -22.20 9.91
C ASP A 372 14.09 -22.50 10.18
N GLU A 373 14.99 -22.28 9.22
CA GLU A 373 16.44 -22.29 9.43
C GLU A 373 16.87 -21.19 10.41
N ALA A 374 16.41 -19.95 10.20
CA ALA A 374 16.70 -18.83 11.10
C ALA A 374 16.18 -19.08 12.53
N GLN A 375 15.05 -19.78 12.67
CA GLN A 375 14.50 -20.21 13.96
C GLN A 375 15.31 -21.35 14.59
N ALA A 376 15.72 -22.35 13.81
CA ALA A 376 16.57 -23.46 14.27
C ALA A 376 17.92 -22.92 14.78
N TYR A 377 18.53 -21.99 14.04
CA TYR A 377 19.72 -21.26 14.46
C TYR A 377 19.50 -20.49 15.76
N ALA A 378 18.43 -19.68 15.84
CA ALA A 378 18.13 -18.89 17.04
C ALA A 378 17.88 -19.77 18.28
N LYS A 379 17.19 -20.91 18.13
CA LYS A 379 16.97 -21.89 19.21
C LYS A 379 18.27 -22.58 19.62
N LYS A 380 19.12 -22.97 18.67
CA LYS A 380 20.43 -23.57 18.95
C LYS A 380 21.32 -22.59 19.73
N ARG A 381 21.48 -21.36 19.22
CA ARG A 381 22.28 -20.31 19.85
C ARG A 381 21.75 -19.89 21.22
N ALA A 382 20.43 -19.91 21.43
CA ALA A 382 19.83 -19.66 22.75
C ALA A 382 20.39 -20.62 23.81
N ASN A 383 20.49 -21.90 23.48
CA ASN A 383 21.04 -22.92 24.38
C ASN A 383 22.55 -22.76 24.56
N GLU A 384 23.30 -22.58 23.47
CA GLU A 384 24.77 -22.46 23.48
C GLU A 384 25.27 -21.23 24.26
N GLU A 385 24.62 -20.08 24.13
CA GLU A 385 24.96 -18.83 24.83
C GLU A 385 24.17 -18.63 26.14
N SER A 386 23.32 -19.58 26.54
CA SER A 386 22.39 -19.45 27.68
C SER A 386 21.50 -18.19 27.64
N ARG A 387 21.08 -17.77 26.45
CA ARG A 387 20.16 -16.64 26.23
C ARG A 387 18.71 -17.08 26.34
N THR A 388 17.84 -16.18 26.79
CA THR A 388 16.40 -16.46 26.75
C THR A 388 15.85 -16.28 25.33
N PHE A 389 15.32 -17.36 24.74
CA PHE A 389 14.56 -17.28 23.48
C PHE A 389 13.19 -16.62 23.70
N ILE A 390 12.85 -15.60 22.91
CA ILE A 390 11.57 -14.86 23.02
C ILE A 390 10.65 -15.26 21.85
N PRO A 391 9.67 -16.17 22.05
CA PRO A 391 8.80 -16.65 20.99
C PRO A 391 7.79 -15.59 20.49
N PRO A 392 7.35 -15.67 19.22
CA PRO A 392 6.50 -14.65 18.59
C PRO A 392 5.01 -14.71 18.97
N PHE A 393 4.54 -15.80 19.58
CA PHE A 393 3.14 -15.94 20.04
C PHE A 393 2.98 -16.98 21.16
N ASP A 394 3.55 -18.18 21.03
CA ASP A 394 3.24 -19.34 21.88
C ASP A 394 4.03 -19.33 23.21
N HIS A 395 3.66 -18.43 24.11
CA HIS A 395 4.16 -18.39 25.49
C HIS A 395 3.16 -17.64 26.39
N PRO A 396 2.84 -18.13 27.61
CA PRO A 396 1.85 -17.50 28.48
C PRO A 396 2.06 -16.00 28.67
N ASP A 397 3.30 -15.54 28.92
CA ASP A 397 3.55 -14.10 29.11
C ASP A 397 3.49 -13.28 27.82
N VAL A 398 3.75 -13.88 26.65
CA VAL A 398 3.56 -13.19 25.37
C VAL A 398 2.08 -12.97 25.14
N ILE A 399 1.27 -14.03 25.30
CA ILE A 399 -0.20 -14.01 25.18
C ILE A 399 -0.82 -13.00 26.16
N MET A 400 -0.41 -13.04 27.44
CA MET A 400 -0.90 -12.13 28.48
C MET A 400 -0.51 -10.67 28.24
N GLY A 401 0.65 -10.43 27.61
CA GLY A 401 1.02 -9.10 27.12
C GLY A 401 0.08 -8.61 26.02
N GLN A 402 -0.21 -9.43 25.00
CA GLN A 402 -1.18 -9.06 23.95
C GLN A 402 -2.59 -8.83 24.53
N GLY A 403 -2.98 -9.62 25.53
CA GLY A 403 -4.26 -9.50 26.24
C GLY A 403 -4.53 -8.13 26.90
N THR A 404 -3.50 -7.28 27.08
CA THR A 404 -3.69 -5.89 27.51
C THR A 404 -4.54 -5.07 26.53
N VAL A 405 -4.51 -5.38 25.22
CA VAL A 405 -5.37 -4.73 24.22
C VAL A 405 -6.86 -4.97 24.54
N GLY A 406 -7.23 -6.20 24.95
CA GLY A 406 -8.59 -6.54 25.37
C GLY A 406 -9.04 -5.78 26.61
N MET A 407 -8.17 -5.64 27.61
CA MET A 407 -8.46 -4.82 28.80
C MET A 407 -8.63 -3.34 28.47
N GLU A 408 -7.81 -2.78 27.57
CA GLU A 408 -7.95 -1.40 27.12
C GLU A 408 -9.28 -1.20 26.38
N ILE A 409 -9.66 -2.13 25.49
CA ILE A 409 -10.98 -2.11 24.84
C ILE A 409 -12.09 -2.08 25.90
N MET A 410 -12.07 -2.97 26.90
CA MET A 410 -13.11 -3.02 27.93
C MET A 410 -13.15 -1.74 28.78
N ARG A 411 -12.00 -1.24 29.27
CA ARG A 411 -11.92 0.00 30.06
C ARG A 411 -12.39 1.24 29.30
N GLN A 412 -12.18 1.27 27.99
CA GLN A 412 -12.55 2.41 27.14
C GLN A 412 -14.01 2.35 26.64
N MET A 413 -14.76 1.24 26.83
CA MET A 413 -16.15 1.12 26.36
C MET A 413 -17.15 1.79 27.30
N GLN A 414 -18.04 2.59 26.72
CA GLN A 414 -19.21 3.19 27.40
C GLN A 414 -20.52 2.47 27.07
N SER A 415 -20.49 1.46 26.19
CA SER A 415 -21.66 0.74 25.68
C SER A 415 -21.32 -0.73 25.35
N PRO A 416 -22.31 -1.64 25.26
CA PRO A 416 -22.06 -3.03 24.90
C PRO A 416 -21.45 -3.19 23.49
N VAL A 417 -20.45 -4.06 23.37
CA VAL A 417 -19.87 -4.50 22.09
C VAL A 417 -20.65 -5.72 21.58
N HIS A 418 -20.91 -5.79 20.28
CA HIS A 418 -21.57 -6.95 19.66
C HIS A 418 -20.55 -8.04 19.26
N ALA A 419 -19.43 -7.62 18.66
CA ALA A 419 -18.30 -8.47 18.30
C ALA A 419 -17.00 -7.66 18.28
N ILE A 420 -15.88 -8.31 18.59
CA ILE A 420 -14.53 -7.81 18.34
C ILE A 420 -13.90 -8.67 17.25
N PHE A 421 -13.29 -8.04 16.26
CA PHE A 421 -12.58 -8.68 15.15
C PHE A 421 -11.09 -8.54 15.38
N VAL A 422 -10.38 -9.67 15.34
CA VAL A 422 -8.95 -9.75 15.59
C VAL A 422 -8.32 -10.71 14.60
N PRO A 423 -7.09 -10.47 14.11
CA PRO A 423 -6.28 -11.52 13.53
C PRO A 423 -5.91 -12.50 14.66
N VAL A 424 -6.81 -13.46 14.90
CA VAL A 424 -6.87 -14.57 15.90
C VAL A 424 -6.07 -14.37 17.21
N GLY A 425 -6.64 -14.25 18.43
CA GLY A 425 -8.03 -14.26 18.93
C GLY A 425 -8.17 -13.28 20.15
N VAL A 426 -8.95 -13.43 21.23
CA VAL A 426 -9.87 -14.46 21.81
C VAL A 426 -10.93 -13.76 22.72
N VAL A 427 -12.09 -14.39 22.98
CA VAL A 427 -13.23 -13.97 23.87
C VAL A 427 -14.35 -13.10 23.24
N LYS A 428 -15.45 -13.73 22.77
CA LYS A 428 -16.38 -13.20 21.74
C LYS A 428 -15.67 -12.40 20.66
N ILE A 429 -14.56 -13.00 20.27
CA ILE A 429 -13.69 -12.56 19.21
C ILE A 429 -13.94 -13.46 18.02
N ILE A 430 -14.25 -12.80 16.93
CA ILE A 430 -14.28 -13.39 15.62
C ILE A 430 -12.83 -13.28 15.13
N GLY A 431 -12.18 -14.45 15.03
CA GLY A 431 -10.89 -14.53 14.36
C GLY A 431 -11.03 -14.12 12.91
N VAL A 432 -10.01 -13.51 12.32
CA VAL A 432 -9.96 -13.26 10.88
C VAL A 432 -8.63 -13.76 10.32
N GLU A 433 -8.70 -14.64 9.33
CA GLU A 433 -7.55 -15.22 8.64
C GLU A 433 -7.69 -15.00 7.12
N PRO A 434 -6.58 -14.91 6.37
CA PRO A 434 -6.60 -15.00 4.91
C PRO A 434 -7.12 -16.37 4.45
N CYS A 435 -7.81 -16.42 3.31
CA CYS A 435 -8.19 -17.69 2.67
C CYS A 435 -6.99 -18.61 2.36
N ASP A 436 -5.79 -18.02 2.17
CA ASP A 436 -4.51 -18.68 1.88
C ASP A 436 -3.60 -18.87 3.12
N ALA A 437 -4.10 -18.58 4.34
CA ALA A 437 -3.37 -18.76 5.59
C ALA A 437 -4.33 -19.01 6.78
N ASN A 438 -5.14 -20.07 6.69
CA ASN A 438 -6.30 -20.38 7.55
C ASN A 438 -6.04 -21.48 8.60
N ALA A 439 -4.83 -21.52 9.17
CA ALA A 439 -4.38 -22.62 10.02
C ALA A 439 -5.22 -22.77 11.30
N MET A 440 -5.69 -21.69 11.92
CA MET A 440 -6.55 -21.76 13.11
C MET A 440 -7.97 -22.20 12.76
N ALA A 441 -8.56 -21.70 11.66
CA ALA A 441 -9.89 -22.13 11.21
C ALA A 441 -9.94 -23.65 10.97
N LEU A 442 -8.96 -24.21 10.25
CA LEU A 442 -8.87 -25.65 10.05
C LEU A 442 -8.62 -26.41 11.35
N SER A 443 -7.65 -25.96 12.17
CA SER A 443 -7.36 -26.62 13.45
C SER A 443 -8.59 -26.66 14.39
N LEU A 444 -9.38 -25.59 14.44
CA LEU A 444 -10.58 -25.52 15.28
C LEU A 444 -11.78 -26.25 14.66
N HIS A 445 -11.79 -26.48 13.35
CA HIS A 445 -12.79 -27.30 12.66
C HIS A 445 -12.57 -28.79 12.93
N HIS A 446 -11.34 -29.29 12.76
CA HIS A 446 -10.98 -30.69 13.05
C HIS A 446 -10.86 -30.96 14.56
N GLY A 447 -10.56 -29.93 15.36
CA GLY A 447 -10.43 -30.02 16.81
C GLY A 447 -9.02 -30.39 17.30
N GLU A 448 -8.05 -30.49 16.39
CA GLU A 448 -6.63 -30.77 16.61
C GLU A 448 -5.74 -29.77 15.85
N ARG A 449 -4.43 -29.74 16.10
CA ARG A 449 -3.52 -28.77 15.45
C ARG A 449 -3.20 -29.25 14.03
N VAL A 450 -3.63 -28.50 13.02
CA VAL A 450 -3.38 -28.77 11.60
C VAL A 450 -2.15 -27.98 11.14
N MET A 451 -1.28 -28.63 10.37
CA MET A 451 -0.16 -28.01 9.65
C MET A 451 -0.53 -27.81 8.17
N LEU A 452 -0.22 -26.64 7.62
CA LEU A 452 -0.44 -26.31 6.21
C LEU A 452 0.76 -26.68 5.34
N ASP A 453 0.52 -27.31 4.18
CA ASP A 453 1.55 -27.60 3.18
C ASP A 453 2.19 -26.32 2.62
N GLN A 454 1.36 -25.31 2.33
CA GLN A 454 1.74 -24.01 1.78
C GLN A 454 0.94 -22.89 2.48
N VAL A 455 1.48 -21.67 2.49
CA VAL A 455 0.88 -20.50 3.13
C VAL A 455 1.12 -19.26 2.26
N GLY A 456 0.09 -18.44 2.08
CA GLY A 456 0.14 -17.21 1.27
C GLY A 456 0.98 -16.11 1.91
N GLY A 457 2.01 -15.66 1.19
CA GLY A 457 2.92 -14.59 1.63
C GLY A 457 2.36 -13.15 1.58
N PHE A 458 1.08 -12.97 1.24
CA PHE A 458 0.48 -11.62 1.11
C PHE A 458 0.34 -10.92 2.47
N ALA A 459 -0.20 -11.62 3.46
CA ALA A 459 -0.34 -11.16 4.84
C ALA A 459 0.72 -11.81 5.75
N ASP A 460 2.00 -11.49 5.49
CA ASP A 460 3.18 -12.05 6.18
C ASP A 460 3.09 -12.00 7.72
N GLY A 461 2.45 -10.98 8.31
CA GLY A 461 2.18 -10.88 9.74
C GLY A 461 1.30 -11.99 10.36
N VAL A 462 0.58 -12.78 9.56
CA VAL A 462 -0.23 -13.95 10.00
C VAL A 462 0.04 -15.23 9.20
N ALA A 463 1.08 -15.26 8.35
CA ALA A 463 1.42 -16.41 7.53
C ALA A 463 2.02 -17.55 8.37
N VAL A 464 1.18 -18.27 9.10
CA VAL A 464 1.54 -19.31 10.08
C VAL A 464 1.19 -20.70 9.53
N LYS A 465 2.18 -21.59 9.41
CA LYS A 465 1.97 -22.97 8.96
C LYS A 465 1.25 -23.85 9.96
N GLU A 466 1.54 -23.69 11.25
CA GLU A 466 1.02 -24.53 12.33
C GLU A 466 0.77 -23.63 13.56
N VAL A 467 -0.42 -23.72 14.15
CA VAL A 467 -0.79 -22.86 15.29
C VAL A 467 -0.10 -23.27 16.59
N GLY A 468 0.23 -22.31 17.45
CA GLY A 468 0.86 -22.59 18.75
C GLY A 468 -0.05 -23.41 19.67
N GLU A 469 0.52 -24.29 20.50
CA GLU A 469 -0.23 -25.23 21.34
C GLU A 469 -1.12 -24.53 22.37
N GLU A 470 -0.54 -23.60 23.16
CA GLU A 470 -1.30 -22.84 24.15
C GLU A 470 -2.26 -21.85 23.46
N THR A 471 -1.84 -21.26 22.33
CA THR A 471 -2.77 -20.41 21.55
C THR A 471 -3.97 -21.18 21.01
N PHE A 472 -3.78 -22.43 20.57
CA PHE A 472 -4.84 -23.31 20.08
C PHE A 472 -5.77 -23.75 21.20
N ARG A 473 -5.23 -24.20 22.33
CA ARG A 473 -6.00 -24.58 23.52
C ARG A 473 -6.93 -23.45 23.97
N LEU A 474 -6.38 -22.24 24.12
CA LEU A 474 -7.16 -21.05 24.46
C LEU A 474 -8.19 -20.69 23.39
N CYS A 475 -7.87 -20.79 22.09
CA CYS A 475 -8.85 -20.49 21.03
C CYS A 475 -10.01 -21.49 21.00
N LYS A 476 -9.73 -22.79 21.22
CA LYS A 476 -10.74 -23.86 21.27
C LYS A 476 -11.79 -23.60 22.36
N GLU A 477 -11.36 -23.09 23.51
CA GLU A 477 -12.21 -22.66 24.62
C GLU A 477 -12.93 -21.31 24.34
N LEU A 478 -12.20 -20.31 23.84
CA LEU A 478 -12.56 -18.88 23.96
C LEU A 478 -12.95 -18.14 22.66
N ILE A 479 -12.82 -18.71 21.46
CA ILE A 479 -13.39 -18.07 20.25
C ILE A 479 -14.78 -18.61 19.89
N ASP A 480 -15.56 -17.70 19.30
CA ASP A 480 -16.93 -17.92 18.83
C ASP A 480 -16.97 -18.32 17.34
N GLY A 481 -15.92 -18.03 16.56
CA GLY A 481 -15.74 -18.45 15.17
C GLY A 481 -14.60 -17.71 14.44
N VAL A 482 -14.33 -18.07 13.18
CA VAL A 482 -13.34 -17.41 12.30
C VAL A 482 -13.98 -16.99 10.97
N VAL A 483 -13.74 -15.75 10.52
CA VAL A 483 -14.04 -15.27 9.16
C VAL A 483 -12.80 -15.47 8.29
N LEU A 484 -12.94 -16.13 7.13
CA LEU A 484 -11.91 -16.10 6.09
C LEU A 484 -12.17 -14.97 5.10
N VAL A 485 -11.12 -14.24 4.72
CA VAL A 485 -11.19 -13.11 3.77
C VAL A 485 -10.19 -13.24 2.62
N SER A 486 -10.58 -12.75 1.44
CA SER A 486 -9.73 -12.75 0.24
C SER A 486 -8.70 -11.60 0.25
N ARG A 487 -7.65 -11.75 -0.57
CA ARG A 487 -6.63 -10.70 -0.83
C ARG A 487 -7.30 -9.37 -1.22
N ASP A 488 -8.26 -9.43 -2.14
CA ASP A 488 -9.06 -8.29 -2.63
C ASP A 488 -9.81 -7.56 -1.50
N ALA A 489 -10.41 -8.30 -0.55
CA ALA A 489 -11.12 -7.72 0.60
C ALA A 489 -10.16 -7.08 1.63
N ILE A 490 -8.96 -7.65 1.82
CA ILE A 490 -7.89 -7.05 2.62
C ILE A 490 -7.43 -5.74 1.95
N CYS A 491 -7.23 -5.74 0.64
CA CYS A 491 -6.81 -4.55 -0.12
C CYS A 491 -7.84 -3.42 -0.06
N ALA A 492 -9.12 -3.73 -0.26
CA ALA A 492 -10.22 -2.79 -0.08
C ALA A 492 -10.21 -2.17 1.33
N SER A 493 -9.90 -2.96 2.35
CA SER A 493 -9.83 -2.52 3.75
C SER A 493 -8.62 -1.65 4.08
N ILE A 494 -7.48 -1.82 3.39
CA ILE A 494 -6.34 -0.89 3.47
C ILE A 494 -6.75 0.47 2.87
N LYS A 495 -7.38 0.47 1.70
CA LYS A 495 -7.91 1.68 1.05
C LYS A 495 -8.94 2.39 1.93
N ASP A 496 -9.82 1.65 2.60
CA ASP A 496 -10.78 2.18 3.58
C ASP A 496 -10.10 2.87 4.77
N MET A 497 -9.08 2.24 5.36
CA MET A 497 -8.36 2.86 6.48
C MET A 497 -7.65 4.16 6.07
N PHE A 498 -7.15 4.22 4.83
CA PHE A 498 -6.59 5.45 4.28
C PHE A 498 -7.68 6.52 4.04
N GLU A 499 -8.81 6.16 3.43
CA GLU A 499 -9.95 7.07 3.21
C GLU A 499 -10.56 7.60 4.53
N GLU A 500 -10.48 6.80 5.60
CA GLU A 500 -11.08 7.08 6.91
C GLU A 500 -10.13 7.83 7.86
N LYS A 501 -8.81 7.56 7.83
CA LYS A 501 -7.83 8.08 8.81
C LYS A 501 -6.48 8.51 8.23
N ARG A 502 -6.30 8.52 6.90
CA ARG A 502 -5.03 8.78 6.20
C ARG A 502 -3.87 7.88 6.64
N SER A 503 -4.19 6.71 7.19
CA SER A 503 -3.21 5.72 7.66
C SER A 503 -3.22 4.50 6.75
N ILE A 504 -2.05 4.02 6.39
CA ILE A 504 -1.89 2.69 5.77
C ILE A 504 -1.83 1.63 6.88
N LEU A 505 -2.33 0.44 6.57
CA LEU A 505 -2.10 -0.77 7.34
C LEU A 505 -1.31 -1.75 6.48
N GLU A 506 -0.55 -2.64 7.14
CA GLU A 506 -0.07 -3.85 6.47
C GLU A 506 -1.26 -4.78 6.20
N PRO A 507 -1.15 -5.76 5.28
CA PRO A 507 -2.27 -6.65 4.98
C PRO A 507 -2.79 -7.42 6.21
N ALA A 508 -1.88 -7.85 7.11
CA ALA A 508 -2.25 -8.43 8.40
C ALA A 508 -2.90 -7.42 9.38
N GLY A 509 -2.62 -6.12 9.22
CA GLY A 509 -3.25 -5.02 9.93
C GLY A 509 -4.70 -4.78 9.53
N ALA A 510 -5.01 -4.93 8.23
CA ALA A 510 -6.34 -4.70 7.68
C ALA A 510 -7.31 -5.90 7.81
N LEU A 511 -6.82 -7.10 8.14
CA LEU A 511 -7.63 -8.32 8.29
C LEU A 511 -8.88 -8.13 9.16
N ALA A 512 -8.72 -7.61 10.38
CA ALA A 512 -9.84 -7.41 11.29
C ALA A 512 -10.94 -6.49 10.72
N LEU A 513 -10.56 -5.52 9.88
CA LEU A 513 -11.48 -4.60 9.24
C LEU A 513 -12.23 -5.29 8.09
N ALA A 514 -11.52 -6.08 7.27
CA ALA A 514 -12.12 -6.90 6.22
C ALA A 514 -13.12 -7.93 6.78
N GLY A 515 -12.77 -8.58 7.89
CA GLY A 515 -13.66 -9.53 8.57
C GLY A 515 -14.87 -8.85 9.21
N ALA A 516 -14.70 -7.65 9.77
CA ALA A 516 -15.80 -6.84 10.29
C ALA A 516 -16.78 -6.43 9.19
N GLU A 517 -16.27 -5.95 8.05
CA GLU A 517 -17.05 -5.64 6.85
C GLU A 517 -17.85 -6.87 6.37
N ALA A 518 -17.19 -8.01 6.18
CA ALA A 518 -17.82 -9.24 5.68
C ALA A 518 -18.93 -9.74 6.62
N TYR A 519 -18.66 -9.78 7.93
CA TYR A 519 -19.64 -10.20 8.94
C TYR A 519 -20.86 -9.26 8.99
N CYS A 520 -20.64 -7.93 8.98
CA CYS A 520 -21.73 -6.96 9.01
C CYS A 520 -22.59 -7.01 7.74
N LYS A 521 -21.97 -7.23 6.57
CA LYS A 521 -22.69 -7.41 5.30
C LYS A 521 -23.53 -8.69 5.30
N TYR A 522 -22.96 -9.83 5.67
CA TYR A 522 -23.69 -11.12 5.65
C TYR A 522 -24.89 -11.11 6.61
N TYR A 523 -24.70 -10.69 7.86
CA TYR A 523 -25.78 -10.64 8.85
C TYR A 523 -26.72 -9.43 8.70
N ASN A 524 -26.53 -8.60 7.67
CA ASN A 524 -27.19 -7.30 7.48
C ASN A 524 -27.27 -6.50 8.80
N LEU A 525 -26.15 -6.45 9.53
CA LEU A 525 -26.11 -5.95 10.89
C LEU A 525 -26.38 -4.44 10.91
N LYS A 526 -27.27 -3.96 11.78
CA LYS A 526 -27.60 -2.54 11.94
C LYS A 526 -27.64 -2.11 13.41
N GLY A 527 -27.21 -0.89 13.69
CA GLY A 527 -27.30 -0.25 15.01
C GLY A 527 -26.51 -0.93 16.13
N LYS A 528 -25.46 -1.70 15.79
CA LYS A 528 -24.58 -2.39 16.76
C LYS A 528 -23.21 -1.74 16.83
N ASN A 529 -22.47 -1.95 17.93
CA ASN A 529 -21.07 -1.54 18.06
C ASN A 529 -20.15 -2.72 17.71
N VAL A 530 -19.24 -2.53 16.77
CA VAL A 530 -18.21 -3.53 16.39
C VAL A 530 -16.82 -2.91 16.53
N VAL A 531 -15.85 -3.72 16.99
CA VAL A 531 -14.46 -3.28 17.19
C VAL A 531 -13.54 -4.05 16.27
N ALA A 532 -12.71 -3.38 15.47
CA ALA A 532 -11.66 -4.01 14.67
C ALA A 532 -10.27 -3.61 15.20
N ILE A 533 -9.38 -4.58 15.39
CA ILE A 533 -7.98 -4.30 15.79
C ILE A 533 -7.12 -4.10 14.54
N THR A 534 -6.65 -2.87 14.32
CA THR A 534 -5.70 -2.56 13.26
C THR A 534 -4.29 -2.91 13.77
N SER A 535 -3.86 -4.12 13.44
CA SER A 535 -2.80 -4.82 14.18
C SER A 535 -1.37 -4.34 13.88
N GLY A 536 -1.14 -3.77 12.68
CA GLY A 536 0.15 -3.20 12.29
C GLY A 536 0.14 -2.42 10.97
N ALA A 537 1.26 -1.74 10.68
CA ALA A 537 1.45 -0.89 9.50
C ALA A 537 2.83 -1.05 8.81
N ASN A 538 3.60 -2.11 9.08
CA ASN A 538 4.95 -2.30 8.52
C ASN A 538 4.95 -2.89 7.10
N MET A 539 4.40 -2.12 6.15
CA MET A 539 4.41 -2.43 4.72
C MET A 539 5.47 -1.60 3.97
N ASN A 540 6.05 -2.17 2.90
CA ASN A 540 6.90 -1.43 1.95
C ASN A 540 6.05 -0.52 1.04
N PHE A 541 6.61 0.59 0.56
CA PHE A 541 5.91 1.52 -0.34
C PHE A 541 5.45 0.84 -1.63
N ASP A 542 6.28 -0.02 -2.21
CA ASP A 542 6.06 -0.74 -3.48
C ASP A 542 4.77 -1.58 -3.48
N LYS A 543 4.37 -2.12 -2.32
CA LYS A 543 3.15 -2.94 -2.19
C LYS A 543 1.86 -2.11 -2.39
N LEU A 544 1.91 -0.77 -2.29
CA LEU A 544 0.74 0.09 -2.48
C LEU A 544 0.14 0.00 -3.88
N ARG A 545 0.97 -0.23 -4.91
CA ARG A 545 0.49 -0.47 -6.28
C ARG A 545 -0.39 -1.73 -6.34
N VAL A 546 0.10 -2.86 -5.83
CA VAL A 546 -0.65 -4.14 -5.81
C VAL A 546 -1.92 -4.01 -4.98
N VAL A 547 -1.85 -3.35 -3.83
CA VAL A 547 -3.04 -3.07 -2.98
C VAL A 547 -4.07 -2.23 -3.74
N THR A 548 -3.66 -1.25 -4.54
CA THR A 548 -4.56 -0.42 -5.35
C THR A 548 -5.22 -1.20 -6.48
N GLU A 549 -4.43 -1.94 -7.25
CA GLU A 549 -4.91 -2.76 -8.39
C GLU A 549 -5.93 -3.82 -7.92
N LEU A 550 -5.70 -4.43 -6.75
CA LEU A 550 -6.64 -5.40 -6.15
C LEU A 550 -7.83 -4.74 -5.42
N ALA A 551 -7.66 -3.56 -4.82
CA ALA A 551 -8.76 -2.88 -4.11
C ALA A 551 -9.87 -2.38 -5.05
N ASN A 552 -9.50 -1.85 -6.22
CA ASN A 552 -10.48 -1.33 -7.19
C ASN A 552 -11.36 -2.44 -7.76
N VAL A 553 -10.75 -3.60 -8.07
CA VAL A 553 -11.46 -4.83 -8.45
C VAL A 553 -12.30 -5.36 -7.29
N GLY A 554 -11.71 -5.48 -6.09
CA GLY A 554 -12.37 -6.04 -4.90
C GLY A 554 -13.59 -5.27 -4.41
N ARG A 555 -13.61 -3.94 -4.62
CA ARG A 555 -14.77 -3.09 -4.34
C ARG A 555 -15.81 -3.04 -5.46
N GLN A 556 -15.55 -3.65 -6.62
CA GLN A 556 -16.31 -3.43 -7.85
C GLN A 556 -16.38 -1.93 -8.22
N GLN A 557 -15.25 -1.22 -8.09
CA GLN A 557 -15.07 0.16 -8.55
C GLN A 557 -14.51 0.23 -9.99
N GLU A 558 -13.99 -0.89 -10.50
CA GLU A 558 -13.46 -1.03 -11.87
C GLU A 558 -13.93 -2.37 -12.46
N ALA A 559 -14.40 -2.38 -13.72
CA ALA A 559 -14.64 -3.60 -14.49
C ALA A 559 -13.64 -3.71 -15.64
N VAL A 560 -13.07 -4.90 -15.82
CA VAL A 560 -12.21 -5.25 -16.97
C VAL A 560 -13.07 -5.97 -18.01
N LEU A 561 -13.12 -5.42 -19.22
CA LEU A 561 -13.96 -5.88 -20.32
C LEU A 561 -13.10 -6.11 -21.58
N ALA A 562 -13.50 -7.07 -22.41
CA ALA A 562 -12.95 -7.27 -23.74
C ALA A 562 -14.07 -7.22 -24.78
N THR A 563 -13.94 -6.35 -25.77
CA THR A 563 -14.88 -6.24 -26.89
C THR A 563 -14.21 -6.63 -28.19
N VAL A 564 -14.87 -7.48 -28.97
CA VAL A 564 -14.49 -7.79 -30.34
C VAL A 564 -15.16 -6.78 -31.27
N MET A 565 -14.38 -6.18 -32.18
CA MET A 565 -14.86 -5.20 -33.17
C MET A 565 -14.28 -5.47 -34.56
N PRO A 566 -15.00 -5.15 -35.65
CA PRO A 566 -14.44 -5.16 -37.01
C PRO A 566 -13.30 -4.15 -37.19
N GLU A 567 -12.29 -4.53 -37.97
CA GLU A 567 -11.21 -3.65 -38.46
C GLU A 567 -11.70 -2.75 -39.62
N GLU A 568 -12.60 -1.81 -39.31
CA GLU A 568 -13.14 -0.84 -40.26
C GLU A 568 -12.89 0.62 -39.80
N PRO A 569 -12.51 1.54 -40.71
CA PRO A 569 -12.25 2.94 -40.37
C PRO A 569 -13.41 3.59 -39.59
N GLY A 570 -13.09 4.18 -38.44
CA GLY A 570 -14.07 4.82 -37.55
C GLY A 570 -14.73 3.89 -36.52
N MET A 571 -14.60 2.56 -36.61
CA MET A 571 -15.20 1.65 -35.61
C MET A 571 -14.64 1.86 -34.20
N PHE A 572 -13.35 2.25 -34.09
CA PHE A 572 -12.75 2.68 -32.83
C PHE A 572 -13.51 3.83 -32.16
N LYS A 573 -13.89 4.85 -32.94
CA LYS A 573 -14.64 6.01 -32.43
C LYS A 573 -16.05 5.60 -32.00
N ARG A 574 -16.74 4.82 -32.84
CA ARG A 574 -18.07 4.27 -32.54
C ARG A 574 -18.07 3.40 -31.28
N PHE A 575 -17.00 2.64 -31.03
CA PHE A 575 -16.82 1.93 -29.76
C PHE A 575 -16.78 2.91 -28.57
N CYS A 576 -15.96 3.96 -28.62
CA CYS A 576 -15.87 4.94 -27.54
C CYS A 576 -17.20 5.66 -27.28
N GLU A 577 -17.96 5.98 -28.33
CA GLU A 577 -19.32 6.55 -28.23
C GLU A 577 -20.30 5.59 -27.53
N LEU A 578 -20.19 4.27 -27.75
CA LEU A 578 -21.03 3.25 -27.11
C LEU A 578 -20.68 3.01 -25.64
N VAL A 579 -19.40 3.17 -25.25
CA VAL A 579 -19.01 3.26 -23.83
C VAL A 579 -19.69 4.48 -23.20
N GLY A 580 -19.66 5.62 -23.88
CA GLY A 580 -20.38 6.84 -23.48
C GLY A 580 -19.73 7.52 -22.27
N PRO A 581 -20.51 7.98 -21.26
CA PRO A 581 -20.01 8.83 -20.18
C PRO A 581 -19.21 8.11 -19.09
N MET A 582 -19.04 6.78 -19.15
CA MET A 582 -18.24 6.04 -18.16
C MET A 582 -16.76 6.37 -18.31
N ASN A 583 -16.09 6.60 -17.18
CA ASN A 583 -14.66 6.92 -17.17
C ASN A 583 -13.83 5.67 -17.53
N ILE A 584 -13.16 5.70 -18.67
CA ILE A 584 -12.21 4.66 -19.07
C ILE A 584 -10.93 4.85 -18.24
N THR A 585 -10.51 3.82 -17.51
CA THR A 585 -9.35 3.83 -16.60
C THR A 585 -8.11 3.20 -17.23
N GLU A 586 -8.30 2.19 -18.07
CA GLU A 586 -7.26 1.54 -18.89
C GLU A 586 -7.86 1.18 -20.25
N PHE A 587 -7.06 1.25 -21.32
CA PHE A 587 -7.49 0.90 -22.67
C PHE A 587 -6.28 0.40 -23.47
N LYS A 588 -6.41 -0.78 -24.08
CA LYS A 588 -5.35 -1.43 -24.86
C LYS A 588 -5.91 -2.07 -26.12
N TYR A 589 -5.29 -1.68 -27.24
CA TYR A 589 -5.62 -2.11 -28.58
C TYR A 589 -4.37 -2.05 -29.46
N ARG A 590 -4.22 -3.07 -30.30
CA ARG A 590 -3.34 -3.13 -31.47
C ARG A 590 -4.21 -3.66 -32.60
N CYS A 591 -4.08 -3.10 -33.80
CA CYS A 591 -4.75 -3.69 -34.95
C CYS A 591 -4.20 -5.09 -35.23
N ASN A 592 -5.02 -5.98 -35.79
CA ASN A 592 -4.59 -7.33 -36.19
C ASN A 592 -4.58 -7.47 -37.73
N SER A 593 -3.98 -8.56 -38.24
CA SER A 593 -4.12 -8.96 -39.66
C SER A 593 -5.41 -9.75 -39.93
N GLU A 594 -6.21 -10.02 -38.90
CA GLU A 594 -7.53 -10.62 -38.97
C GLU A 594 -8.61 -9.54 -39.21
N LYS A 595 -9.83 -9.93 -39.63
CA LYS A 595 -10.94 -9.00 -39.86
C LYS A 595 -11.56 -8.43 -38.59
N GLU A 596 -11.20 -8.99 -37.43
CA GLU A 596 -11.70 -8.62 -36.12
C GLU A 596 -10.50 -8.29 -35.21
N ALA A 597 -10.66 -7.25 -34.40
CA ALA A 597 -9.73 -6.86 -33.36
C ALA A 597 -10.36 -7.03 -31.97
N VAL A 598 -9.51 -7.19 -30.96
CA VAL A 598 -9.93 -7.23 -29.56
C VAL A 598 -9.44 -5.97 -28.85
N VAL A 599 -10.38 -5.21 -28.30
CA VAL A 599 -10.11 -4.10 -27.38
C VAL A 599 -10.22 -4.63 -25.96
N LEU A 600 -9.14 -4.56 -25.17
CA LEU A 600 -9.19 -4.79 -23.73
C LEU A 600 -9.23 -3.42 -23.03
N TYR A 601 -10.24 -3.19 -22.20
CA TYR A 601 -10.45 -1.90 -21.57
C TYR A 601 -11.02 -2.07 -20.16
N SER A 602 -10.73 -1.10 -19.30
CA SER A 602 -11.26 -1.02 -17.94
C SER A 602 -12.10 0.25 -17.79
N VAL A 603 -13.26 0.12 -17.13
CA VAL A 603 -14.19 1.23 -16.86
C VAL A 603 -14.43 1.38 -15.37
N GLY A 604 -14.42 2.64 -14.90
CA GLY A 604 -14.84 3.00 -13.56
C GLY A 604 -16.34 2.80 -13.36
N LEU A 605 -16.73 2.36 -12.16
CA LEU A 605 -18.09 1.93 -11.84
C LEU A 605 -18.71 2.73 -10.69
N HIS A 606 -20.00 2.98 -10.79
CA HIS A 606 -20.84 3.44 -9.68
C HIS A 606 -21.87 2.38 -9.25
N THR A 607 -22.35 1.54 -10.18
CA THR A 607 -23.22 0.39 -9.89
C THR A 607 -22.97 -0.82 -10.80
N VAL A 608 -23.23 -2.02 -10.29
CA VAL A 608 -23.17 -3.29 -11.07
C VAL A 608 -24.14 -3.30 -12.27
N SER A 609 -25.19 -2.49 -12.22
CA SER A 609 -26.16 -2.32 -13.30
C SER A 609 -25.57 -1.65 -14.55
N GLU A 610 -24.59 -0.77 -14.38
CA GLU A 610 -23.95 -0.03 -15.49
C GLU A 610 -23.18 -0.98 -16.43
N ILE A 611 -22.51 -2.00 -15.87
CA ILE A 611 -21.82 -3.03 -16.67
C ILE A 611 -22.82 -3.77 -17.55
N LYS A 612 -23.96 -4.19 -16.99
CA LYS A 612 -25.00 -4.92 -17.74
C LYS A 612 -25.59 -4.05 -18.85
N ALA A 613 -25.86 -2.77 -18.56
CA ALA A 613 -26.32 -1.81 -19.56
C ALA A 613 -25.26 -1.54 -20.65
N LEU A 614 -23.97 -1.53 -20.31
CA LEU A 614 -22.87 -1.40 -21.28
C LEU A 614 -22.78 -2.63 -22.19
N GLN A 615 -22.76 -3.84 -21.63
CA GLN A 615 -22.76 -5.08 -22.41
C GLN A 615 -23.97 -5.14 -23.35
N GLN A 616 -25.17 -4.82 -22.85
CA GLN A 616 -26.38 -4.76 -23.68
C GLN A 616 -26.29 -3.72 -24.81
N ARG A 617 -25.71 -2.53 -24.59
CA ARG A 617 -25.51 -1.54 -25.67
C ARG A 617 -24.53 -2.04 -26.73
N MET A 618 -23.43 -2.67 -26.32
CA MET A 618 -22.43 -3.23 -27.22
C MET A 618 -23.00 -4.39 -28.04
N GLU A 619 -23.64 -5.37 -27.39
CA GLU A 619 -24.31 -6.51 -28.02
C GLU A 619 -25.41 -6.06 -29.00
N SER A 620 -26.25 -5.08 -28.61
CA SER A 620 -27.25 -4.47 -29.51
C SER A 620 -26.62 -3.75 -30.71
N SER A 621 -25.34 -3.39 -30.63
CA SER A 621 -24.56 -2.75 -31.70
C SER A 621 -23.70 -3.76 -32.47
N GLN A 622 -23.92 -5.07 -32.27
CA GLN A 622 -23.17 -6.20 -32.84
C GLN A 622 -21.71 -6.33 -32.35
N LEU A 623 -21.33 -5.62 -31.28
CA LEU A 623 -20.00 -5.67 -30.66
C LEU A 623 -19.98 -6.66 -29.49
N ARG A 624 -19.51 -7.89 -29.75
CA ARG A 624 -19.45 -8.97 -28.76
C ARG A 624 -18.55 -8.59 -27.58
N THR A 625 -19.12 -8.49 -26.38
CA THR A 625 -18.42 -7.94 -25.20
C THR A 625 -18.42 -8.89 -24.00
N CYS A 626 -17.23 -9.40 -23.68
CA CYS A 626 -16.99 -10.31 -22.57
C CYS A 626 -16.55 -9.55 -21.30
N ASN A 627 -17.17 -9.85 -20.16
CA ASN A 627 -16.73 -9.35 -18.86
C ASN A 627 -15.65 -10.27 -18.28
N LEU A 628 -14.46 -9.72 -18.04
CA LEU A 628 -13.27 -10.44 -17.58
C LEU A 628 -12.87 -10.09 -16.14
N THR A 629 -13.64 -9.24 -15.44
CA THR A 629 -13.35 -8.71 -14.10
C THR A 629 -13.07 -9.79 -13.05
N SER A 630 -13.63 -10.99 -13.20
CA SER A 630 -13.42 -12.13 -12.30
C SER A 630 -12.30 -13.10 -12.72
N SER A 631 -11.51 -12.78 -13.74
CA SER A 631 -10.44 -13.65 -14.26
C SER A 631 -9.08 -13.21 -13.75
N ASP A 632 -8.53 -13.93 -12.77
CA ASP A 632 -7.23 -13.60 -12.17
C ASP A 632 -6.09 -13.65 -13.21
N LEU A 633 -6.14 -14.58 -14.18
CA LEU A 633 -5.21 -14.62 -15.32
C LEU A 633 -5.20 -13.31 -16.14
N VAL A 634 -6.34 -12.62 -16.24
CA VAL A 634 -6.44 -11.33 -16.95
C VAL A 634 -5.91 -10.20 -16.07
N LYS A 635 -6.23 -10.19 -14.77
CA LYS A 635 -5.73 -9.21 -13.78
C LYS A 635 -4.20 -9.24 -13.67
N ASP A 636 -3.65 -10.44 -13.49
CA ASP A 636 -2.26 -10.67 -13.08
C ASP A 636 -1.31 -10.67 -14.29
N HIS A 637 -1.79 -11.10 -15.48
CA HIS A 637 -0.95 -11.28 -16.67
C HIS A 637 -1.50 -10.66 -17.95
N LEU A 638 -2.66 -11.09 -18.47
CA LEU A 638 -3.04 -10.77 -19.85
C LEU A 638 -3.27 -9.27 -20.10
N ARG A 639 -3.72 -8.49 -19.10
CA ARG A 639 -3.81 -7.02 -19.22
C ARG A 639 -2.46 -6.34 -19.48
N TYR A 640 -1.34 -6.98 -19.12
CA TYR A 640 0.01 -6.46 -19.33
C TYR A 640 0.66 -6.94 -20.63
N LEU A 641 0.08 -7.93 -21.32
CA LEU A 641 0.62 -8.53 -22.55
C LEU A 641 -0.12 -8.07 -23.82
N MET A 642 -1.29 -7.43 -23.69
CA MET A 642 -2.01 -6.76 -24.78
C MET A 642 -1.15 -5.68 -25.45
N GLY A 643 -0.73 -5.95 -26.69
CA GLY A 643 0.07 -5.03 -27.51
C GLY A 643 0.69 -5.73 -28.73
N GLY A 644 1.30 -6.89 -28.50
CA GLY A 644 1.83 -7.76 -29.58
C GLY A 644 2.95 -7.14 -30.44
N ARG A 645 3.29 -7.83 -31.53
CA ARG A 645 4.11 -7.28 -32.63
C ARG A 645 3.30 -7.31 -33.92
N LEU A 646 3.35 -6.23 -34.68
CA LEU A 646 2.82 -6.20 -36.04
C LEU A 646 3.52 -5.09 -36.83
N LYS A 647 3.98 -5.40 -38.05
CA LYS A 647 4.52 -4.41 -38.97
C LYS A 647 3.40 -3.79 -39.80
N VAL A 648 2.88 -2.68 -39.32
CA VAL A 648 1.80 -1.91 -39.97
C VAL A 648 2.40 -0.96 -41.01
N ALA A 649 1.79 -0.88 -42.19
CA ALA A 649 2.21 0.05 -43.24
C ALA A 649 1.77 1.49 -42.92
N ASN A 650 2.67 2.44 -43.14
CA ASN A 650 2.49 3.88 -42.91
C ASN A 650 2.04 4.22 -41.48
N GLU A 651 2.46 3.42 -40.49
CA GLU A 651 2.19 3.69 -39.08
C GLU A 651 3.12 4.77 -38.52
N ILE A 652 2.51 5.75 -37.86
CA ILE A 652 3.17 6.83 -37.14
C ILE A 652 2.84 6.68 -35.66
N LEU A 653 3.85 6.72 -34.80
CA LEU A 653 3.67 6.58 -33.36
C LEU A 653 3.91 7.89 -32.66
N CYS A 654 2.93 8.28 -31.85
CA CYS A 654 2.94 9.50 -31.07
C CYS A 654 2.64 9.19 -29.60
N ARG A 655 3.48 9.71 -28.70
CA ARG A 655 3.15 9.81 -27.28
C ARG A 655 2.49 11.16 -27.03
N PHE A 656 1.20 11.15 -26.68
CA PHE A 656 0.43 12.32 -26.25
C PHE A 656 0.34 12.39 -24.71
N VAL A 657 0.20 13.59 -24.17
CA VAL A 657 -0.19 13.82 -22.77
C VAL A 657 -1.63 14.31 -22.73
N PHE A 658 -2.57 13.44 -22.32
CA PHE A 658 -3.98 13.82 -22.21
C PHE A 658 -4.26 14.45 -20.84
N PRO A 659 -5.00 15.56 -20.76
CA PRO A 659 -5.41 16.13 -19.48
C PRO A 659 -6.42 15.22 -18.77
N GLU A 660 -6.34 15.10 -17.43
CA GLU A 660 -7.33 14.37 -16.61
C GLU A 660 -8.68 15.12 -16.58
N ARG A 661 -9.45 15.04 -17.68
CA ARG A 661 -10.80 15.59 -17.80
C ARG A 661 -11.70 14.63 -18.60
N PRO A 662 -12.95 14.37 -18.17
CA PRO A 662 -13.90 13.58 -18.94
C PRO A 662 -14.04 14.11 -20.38
N GLY A 663 -14.08 13.21 -21.36
CA GLY A 663 -14.17 13.56 -22.77
C GLY A 663 -12.85 13.92 -23.46
N ALA A 664 -11.70 13.95 -22.78
CA ALA A 664 -10.40 14.23 -23.43
C ALA A 664 -10.08 13.26 -24.58
N LEU A 665 -10.38 11.96 -24.38
CA LEU A 665 -10.29 10.92 -25.42
C LEU A 665 -11.22 11.21 -26.61
N MET A 666 -12.45 11.66 -26.37
CA MET A 666 -13.38 11.99 -27.47
C MET A 666 -12.89 13.22 -28.25
N LYS A 667 -12.46 14.29 -27.57
CA LYS A 667 -11.89 15.48 -28.22
C LYS A 667 -10.71 15.12 -29.14
N PHE A 668 -9.85 14.19 -28.71
CA PHE A 668 -8.79 13.65 -29.56
C PHE A 668 -9.37 12.98 -30.82
N LEU A 669 -10.27 12.01 -30.66
CA LEU A 669 -10.92 11.26 -31.76
C LEU A 669 -11.82 12.13 -32.67
N ASP A 670 -12.30 13.28 -32.19
CA ASP A 670 -13.04 14.28 -32.96
C ASP A 670 -12.11 15.19 -33.80
N THR A 671 -10.87 15.38 -33.37
CA THR A 671 -9.91 16.27 -34.06
C THR A 671 -9.13 15.56 -35.17
N PHE A 672 -8.78 14.28 -34.96
CA PHE A 672 -8.14 13.46 -35.98
C PHE A 672 -9.10 13.06 -37.10
N SER A 673 -8.56 12.82 -38.30
CA SER A 673 -9.38 12.62 -39.50
C SER A 673 -9.95 11.19 -39.53
N PRO A 674 -11.27 10.99 -39.76
CA PRO A 674 -11.89 9.65 -39.74
C PRO A 674 -11.44 8.74 -40.90
N ARG A 675 -10.65 9.27 -41.85
CA ARG A 675 -9.95 8.54 -42.91
C ARG A 675 -8.70 7.77 -42.41
N TRP A 676 -8.12 8.18 -41.29
CA TRP A 676 -6.91 7.57 -40.73
C TRP A 676 -7.28 6.45 -39.78
N ASN A 677 -6.72 5.26 -40.01
CA ASN A 677 -6.94 4.15 -39.09
C ASN A 677 -6.05 4.29 -37.85
N ILE A 678 -6.57 3.89 -36.69
CA ILE A 678 -5.76 3.76 -35.47
C ILE A 678 -5.24 2.32 -35.46
N SER A 679 -3.93 2.15 -35.39
CA SER A 679 -3.22 0.86 -35.42
C SER A 679 -2.66 0.45 -34.06
N LEU A 680 -2.58 1.38 -33.11
CA LEU A 680 -2.28 1.12 -31.70
C LEU A 680 -2.96 2.16 -30.84
N PHE A 681 -3.51 1.76 -29.70
CA PHE A 681 -3.93 2.68 -28.66
C PHE A 681 -3.65 2.06 -27.29
N HIS A 682 -2.75 2.67 -26.53
CA HIS A 682 -2.39 2.27 -25.18
C HIS A 682 -2.53 3.47 -24.23
N TYR A 683 -3.54 3.41 -23.36
CA TYR A 683 -3.88 4.42 -22.38
C TYR A 683 -4.05 3.77 -21.01
N ARG A 684 -3.56 4.45 -19.97
CA ARG A 684 -3.83 4.16 -18.56
C ARG A 684 -3.89 5.48 -17.82
N GLY A 685 -4.93 5.71 -17.02
CA GLY A 685 -5.00 6.89 -16.16
C GLY A 685 -3.86 6.86 -15.13
N GLN A 686 -2.96 7.86 -15.15
CA GLN A 686 -1.78 7.93 -14.28
C GLN A 686 -1.68 9.24 -13.46
N GLY A 687 -2.80 9.93 -13.19
CA GLY A 687 -2.83 11.03 -12.22
C GLY A 687 -2.41 12.40 -12.76
N GLU A 688 -1.99 13.29 -11.85
CA GLU A 688 -1.94 14.75 -12.03
C GLU A 688 -0.95 15.29 -13.09
N THR A 689 -0.05 14.43 -13.58
CA THR A 689 0.85 14.74 -14.71
C THR A 689 0.18 14.54 -16.08
N GLY A 690 -1.07 14.09 -16.11
CA GLY A 690 -1.81 13.73 -17.33
C GLY A 690 -1.58 12.28 -17.73
N ALA A 691 -2.57 11.70 -18.43
CA ALA A 691 -2.44 10.34 -18.93
C ALA A 691 -1.47 10.33 -20.13
N ASN A 692 -0.33 9.64 -19.98
CA ASN A 692 0.55 9.33 -21.10
C ASN A 692 -0.15 8.31 -22.00
N VAL A 693 -0.38 8.69 -23.26
CA VAL A 693 -1.06 7.86 -24.26
C VAL A 693 -0.09 7.58 -25.39
N LEU A 694 0.15 6.29 -25.68
CA LEU A 694 0.82 5.90 -26.92
C LEU A 694 -0.26 5.58 -27.96
N VAL A 695 -0.17 6.23 -29.12
CA VAL A 695 -1.09 6.05 -30.24
C VAL A 695 -0.28 5.74 -31.50
N GLY A 696 -0.63 4.67 -32.20
CA GLY A 696 -0.21 4.39 -33.57
C GLY A 696 -1.34 4.76 -34.52
N ILE A 697 -1.05 5.54 -35.56
CA ILE A 697 -2.02 6.01 -36.55
C ILE A 697 -1.44 5.74 -37.95
N GLN A 698 -2.26 5.18 -38.85
CA GLN A 698 -1.89 5.00 -40.25
C GLN A 698 -2.16 6.30 -41.03
N VAL A 699 -1.09 6.98 -41.43
CA VAL A 699 -1.14 8.26 -42.16
C VAL A 699 -0.26 8.14 -43.42
N PRO A 700 -0.82 8.28 -44.64
CA PRO A 700 -0.01 8.32 -45.86
C PRO A 700 1.00 9.47 -45.84
N GLU A 701 2.20 9.26 -46.41
CA GLU A 701 3.29 10.26 -46.41
C GLU A 701 2.86 11.62 -46.99
N ASN A 702 1.94 11.61 -47.97
CA ASN A 702 1.36 12.81 -48.59
C ASN A 702 0.30 13.53 -47.73
N GLU A 703 0.08 13.10 -46.48
CA GLU A 703 -0.92 13.66 -45.56
C GLU A 703 -0.28 14.16 -44.24
N MET A 704 1.05 14.10 -44.13
CA MET A 704 1.84 14.50 -42.96
C MET A 704 1.58 15.94 -42.49
N ASP A 705 1.44 16.89 -43.41
CA ASP A 705 1.17 18.29 -43.06
C ASP A 705 -0.24 18.47 -42.46
N GLU A 706 -1.24 17.70 -42.94
CA GLU A 706 -2.57 17.66 -42.33
C GLU A 706 -2.50 17.06 -40.92
N PHE A 707 -1.70 16.01 -40.73
CA PHE A 707 -1.49 15.37 -39.44
C PHE A 707 -0.86 16.32 -38.42
N HIS A 708 0.27 16.97 -38.74
CA HIS A 708 0.92 17.92 -37.84
C HIS A 708 0.03 19.11 -37.51
N SER A 709 -0.72 19.62 -38.49
CA SER A 709 -1.71 20.69 -38.28
C SER A 709 -2.81 20.27 -37.31
N ARG A 710 -3.45 19.10 -37.53
CA ARG A 710 -4.47 18.57 -36.63
C ARG A 710 -3.94 18.30 -35.23
N ALA A 711 -2.79 17.63 -35.10
CA ALA A 711 -2.18 17.31 -33.81
C ALA A 711 -1.91 18.58 -32.98
N LYS A 712 -1.41 19.65 -33.61
CA LYS A 712 -1.24 20.97 -32.96
C LYS A 712 -2.59 21.58 -32.55
N ASN A 713 -3.62 21.44 -33.38
CA ASN A 713 -4.97 21.96 -33.10
C ASN A 713 -5.72 21.19 -31.99
N VAL A 714 -5.32 19.95 -31.64
CA VAL A 714 -5.82 19.27 -30.43
C VAL A 714 -5.48 20.08 -29.17
N GLY A 715 -4.33 20.75 -29.15
CA GLY A 715 -3.83 21.47 -27.97
C GLY A 715 -3.42 20.54 -26.82
N TYR A 716 -2.94 19.33 -27.14
CA TYR A 716 -2.29 18.41 -26.21
C TYR A 716 -0.81 18.29 -26.59
N ASP A 717 0.07 18.21 -25.61
CA ASP A 717 1.50 17.99 -25.86
C ASP A 717 1.73 16.61 -26.47
N TYR A 718 2.56 16.52 -27.50
CA TYR A 718 2.85 15.27 -28.20
C TYR A 718 4.29 15.20 -28.70
N VAL A 719 4.81 13.97 -28.80
CA VAL A 719 6.15 13.65 -29.30
C VAL A 719 6.03 12.47 -30.25
N LEU A 720 6.59 12.59 -31.47
CA LEU A 720 6.74 11.44 -32.38
C LEU A 720 7.82 10.49 -31.84
N VAL A 721 7.54 9.19 -31.91
CA VAL A 721 8.40 8.11 -31.40
C VAL A 721 8.52 6.93 -32.38
N THR A 722 8.13 7.13 -33.65
CA THR A 722 8.20 6.11 -34.73
C THR A 722 9.60 5.51 -34.87
N ASP A 723 10.64 6.35 -34.75
CA ASP A 723 12.05 5.96 -34.90
C ASP A 723 12.71 5.51 -33.57
N ASP A 724 11.94 5.26 -32.50
CA ASP A 724 12.51 4.80 -31.23
C ASP A 724 13.05 3.36 -31.37
N ASN A 725 14.35 3.20 -31.15
CA ASN A 725 15.05 1.91 -31.28
C ASN A 725 14.47 0.81 -30.36
N ASN A 726 13.91 1.17 -29.19
CA ASN A 726 13.32 0.21 -28.26
C ASN A 726 11.94 -0.23 -28.75
N TYR A 727 11.14 0.70 -29.29
CA TYR A 727 9.87 0.35 -29.94
C TYR A 727 10.12 -0.56 -31.15
N GLN A 728 11.04 -0.20 -32.04
CA GLN A 728 11.42 -1.00 -33.21
C GLN A 728 11.91 -2.40 -32.79
N LEU A 729 12.69 -2.51 -31.71
CA LEU A 729 13.17 -3.79 -31.18
C LEU A 729 12.05 -4.66 -30.56
N LEU A 730 11.00 -4.06 -29.98
CA LEU A 730 10.02 -4.76 -29.14
C LEU A 730 8.64 -4.98 -29.80
N MET A 731 8.22 -4.11 -30.72
CA MET A 731 6.83 -4.01 -31.22
C MET A 731 6.69 -4.17 -32.76
N HIS A 732 7.80 -4.12 -33.50
CA HIS A 732 7.87 -4.44 -34.94
C HIS A 732 8.39 -5.87 -35.20
#